data_AF-A0AB39MB74-F1
#
_entry.id   AF-A0AB39MB74-F1
#
_cell.length_a   1.000
_cell.length_b   1.000
_cell.length_c   1.000
_cell.angle_alpha   90.00
_cell.angle_beta   90.00
_cell.angle_gamma   90.00
#
_symmetry.space_group_name_H-M   'P 1'
#
loop_
_entity.id
_entity.type
_entity.pdbx_description
1 polymer ?
#
loop_
_entity_poly.entity_id
_entity_poly.type
_entity_poly.pdbx_seq_one_letter_code
_entity_poly.pdbx_strand_id
1 'polypeptide(L)'
;MGTYPRRQVLGTAAGVAVAAALPLASATAAHAAEPLTGHTGPWVPVPDPVPIPLESLYDNDGIDTTSARGGDFDGSGYTFPGEELPAGRVEVDGTPFAFPASGTGAKNNVVALGQRVELPTGRYFSALFLTAGSYGNAAGTATVHYADGSTTTATLGGADWYATGGSLSAPYRYGPDGAKDEHRVGIGTSELWLDPQRDAVAITLPVTNPAQANKASLHVFALSLQPAAQGSALALREARSTNSLLEASGAQSIEATVVNAGTVAVLATDAVTVHVEVPGARTVEAARVRRLDPGEQARIRMGIRNRAGTAPGTAQDGSVTVTGRGTQVTSLTSRLTLGIANYQPTDASLTGHQAPYWFQEAKFGIFIHWGVYSVPAWAPVGKQYAEWYWDQMQDPNNPTYAHHRDTYGEDFAYDDFIPRFTAEKFDPRAWVELFRDAGAQYHVLTSKHHEGFALWDTKVSDRNAVKMGPKRDLVKELFEASRRHTPELHRGLYFSMPEWFNPDSPWMGHAPRNPYTLQPVPYTGYTAGKDYVTEYQAAQMLELIHGYDPELIWCDIGGANDSLHVLAEYFNHAKNRRRPIDVTVNDRSGIAFHDFTTPEYTTYDNTVVAKWESSRGLDPFSYGYNQATPDDGYMTAEEVVHNLVDIVSKNGNFLLDIGPRADGTIPEIMQTRLRETGHWLRTNGEAIYDTTYWSRMAELGEDLRFTVRLDEAFYIHSLTRPSAKLTVEAPVPIRSGDKVTMLGYARPLTWTLSNGALVIDVPEAARKAGQHAWVFKVHWRV
;
A
#
# COMPACT_ATOMS: atom_id res chain seq x y z
N MET A 1 -17.50 1.31 -30.01
CA MET A 1 -18.55 0.89 -29.05
C MET A 1 -18.20 -0.52 -28.56
N GLY A 2 -17.37 -0.62 -27.54
CA GLY A 2 -17.14 -1.84 -26.77
C GLY A 2 -17.60 -1.57 -25.35
N THR A 3 -18.59 -2.32 -24.89
CA THR A 3 -19.19 -2.20 -23.55
C THR A 3 -18.27 -2.84 -22.52
N TYR A 4 -17.61 -2.03 -21.68
CA TYR A 4 -16.97 -2.52 -20.46
C TYR A 4 -18.04 -2.99 -19.45
N PRO A 5 -17.90 -4.17 -18.82
CA PRO A 5 -18.85 -4.62 -17.82
C PRO A 5 -18.63 -3.85 -16.50
N ARG A 6 -19.63 -3.07 -16.11
CA ARG A 6 -19.74 -2.38 -14.82
C ARG A 6 -19.88 -3.42 -13.70
N ARG A 7 -18.96 -3.41 -12.72
CA ARG A 7 -19.14 -4.10 -11.43
C ARG A 7 -20.22 -3.37 -10.63
N GLN A 8 -21.31 -4.07 -10.33
CA GLN A 8 -22.36 -3.58 -9.43
C GLN A 8 -21.91 -3.75 -7.98
N VAL A 9 -21.98 -2.67 -7.20
CA VAL A 9 -21.91 -2.71 -5.73
C VAL A 9 -23.25 -3.23 -5.24
N LEU A 10 -23.29 -4.48 -4.78
CA LEU A 10 -24.43 -5.06 -4.08
C LEU A 10 -24.09 -5.14 -2.59
N GLY A 11 -24.82 -4.35 -1.79
CA GLY A 11 -24.78 -4.43 -0.34
C GLY A 11 -25.22 -5.82 0.14
N THR A 12 -24.38 -6.48 0.90
CA THR A 12 -24.64 -7.77 1.52
C THR A 12 -25.43 -7.56 2.82
N ALA A 13 -26.65 -8.10 2.85
CA ALA A 13 -27.43 -8.23 4.07
C ALA A 13 -26.86 -9.38 4.92
N ALA A 14 -26.45 -9.07 6.15
CA ALA A 14 -25.97 -10.03 7.13
C ALA A 14 -27.09 -11.00 7.57
N GLY A 15 -26.91 -12.28 7.29
CA GLY A 15 -27.73 -13.36 7.85
C GLY A 15 -27.18 -13.80 9.20
N VAL A 16 -28.00 -13.69 10.25
CA VAL A 16 -27.68 -14.12 11.62
C VAL A 16 -27.59 -15.65 11.68
N ALA A 17 -26.39 -16.19 11.89
CA ALA A 17 -26.18 -17.60 12.26
C ALA A 17 -26.18 -17.74 13.78
N VAL A 18 -27.09 -18.55 14.32
CA VAL A 18 -27.19 -18.88 15.74
C VAL A 18 -26.08 -19.89 16.08
N ALA A 19 -25.08 -19.47 16.84
CA ALA A 19 -24.03 -20.34 17.37
C ALA A 19 -24.58 -21.21 18.52
N ALA A 20 -24.55 -22.52 18.34
CA ALA A 20 -24.83 -23.49 19.41
C ALA A 20 -23.57 -23.64 20.30
N ALA A 21 -23.74 -23.42 21.60
CA ALA A 21 -22.69 -23.59 22.60
C ALA A 21 -22.32 -25.07 22.77
N LEU A 22 -21.04 -25.40 22.57
CA LEU A 22 -20.44 -26.68 22.97
C LEU A 22 -19.63 -26.51 24.26
N PRO A 23 -19.53 -27.55 25.10
CA PRO A 23 -19.08 -27.41 26.48
C PRO A 23 -17.56 -27.26 26.58
N LEU A 24 -17.14 -26.35 27.47
CA LEU A 24 -15.76 -26.12 27.88
C LEU A 24 -15.12 -27.41 28.42
N ALA A 25 -14.17 -27.96 27.67
CA ALA A 25 -13.24 -28.96 28.18
C ALA A 25 -12.17 -28.30 29.06
N SER A 26 -11.78 -29.01 30.12
CA SER A 26 -10.95 -28.60 31.24
C SER A 26 -9.56 -28.10 30.87
N ALA A 27 -9.16 -27.02 31.56
CA ALA A 27 -7.90 -26.29 31.44
C ALA A 27 -6.62 -27.13 31.66
N THR A 28 -5.64 -26.90 30.80
CA THR A 28 -4.21 -27.15 31.04
C THR A 28 -3.44 -25.82 31.07
N ALA A 29 -2.28 -25.84 31.74
CA ALA A 29 -1.63 -24.70 32.39
C ALA A 29 -1.37 -23.45 31.52
N ALA A 30 -1.71 -22.29 32.10
CA ALA A 30 -1.49 -20.96 31.56
C ALA A 30 0.01 -20.62 31.41
N HIS A 31 0.39 -20.08 30.24
CA HIS A 31 1.67 -19.37 30.08
C HIS A 31 1.58 -18.03 30.83
N ALA A 32 2.20 -17.94 32.00
CA ALA A 32 2.43 -16.67 32.68
C ALA A 32 3.34 -15.77 31.82
N ALA A 33 3.13 -14.46 31.85
CA ALA A 33 4.00 -13.50 31.16
C ALA A 33 5.47 -13.74 31.53
N GLU A 34 6.31 -14.06 30.55
CA GLU A 34 7.73 -14.31 30.80
C GLU A 34 8.41 -13.07 31.40
N PRO A 35 9.30 -13.24 32.40
CA PRO A 35 10.05 -12.13 32.98
C PRO A 35 11.02 -11.50 31.97
N LEU A 36 11.30 -10.20 32.12
CA LEU A 36 12.26 -9.42 31.31
C LEU A 36 13.74 -9.81 31.52
N THR A 37 14.02 -10.98 32.08
CA THR A 37 15.40 -11.44 32.28
C THR A 37 15.93 -12.01 30.97
N GLY A 38 16.96 -11.36 30.41
CA GLY A 38 17.65 -11.86 29.20
C GLY A 38 18.13 -13.30 29.37
N HIS A 39 18.02 -14.09 28.32
CA HIS A 39 18.44 -15.49 28.32
C HIS A 39 19.95 -15.58 28.07
N THR A 40 20.70 -16.27 28.92
CA THR A 40 22.18 -16.33 28.83
C THR A 40 22.72 -17.50 28.00
N GLY A 41 21.84 -18.32 27.44
CA GLY A 41 22.22 -19.43 26.55
C GLY A 41 22.91 -18.94 25.26
N PRO A 42 23.71 -19.80 24.60
CA PRO A 42 24.38 -19.44 23.35
C PRO A 42 23.37 -19.15 22.23
N TRP A 43 23.81 -18.40 21.22
CA TRP A 43 23.08 -18.30 19.96
C TRP A 43 23.15 -19.63 19.22
N VAL A 44 22.02 -20.08 18.67
CA VAL A 44 21.92 -21.33 17.92
C VAL A 44 21.63 -21.05 16.45
N PRO A 45 22.06 -21.93 15.51
CA PRO A 45 21.76 -21.75 14.10
C PRO A 45 20.25 -21.89 13.84
N VAL A 46 19.77 -21.18 12.82
CA VAL A 46 18.39 -21.29 12.34
C VAL A 46 18.26 -22.56 11.50
N PRO A 47 17.27 -23.42 11.76
CA PRO A 47 17.03 -24.60 10.93
C PRO A 47 16.63 -24.24 9.50
N ASP A 48 17.01 -25.09 8.54
CA ASP A 48 16.61 -24.92 7.14
C ASP A 48 15.08 -25.01 6.98
N PRO A 49 14.48 -24.23 6.05
CA PRO A 49 13.07 -24.38 5.70
C PRO A 49 12.76 -25.78 5.15
N VAL A 50 11.55 -26.25 5.42
CA VAL A 50 11.06 -27.59 5.06
C VAL A 50 9.92 -27.46 4.05
N PRO A 51 10.15 -27.77 2.75
CA PRO A 51 9.08 -27.87 1.76
C PRO A 51 8.06 -28.93 2.14
N ILE A 52 6.76 -28.62 2.01
CA ILE A 52 5.65 -29.50 2.31
C ILE A 52 5.03 -30.01 0.99
N PRO A 53 5.00 -31.33 0.76
CA PRO A 53 4.34 -31.91 -0.41
C PRO A 53 2.84 -31.59 -0.43
N LEU A 54 2.34 -31.03 -1.53
CA LEU A 54 0.93 -30.69 -1.75
C LEU A 54 0.27 -31.53 -2.86
N GLU A 55 1.01 -32.45 -3.48
CA GLU A 55 0.60 -33.17 -4.68
C GLU A 55 -0.68 -34.00 -4.49
N SER A 56 -0.91 -34.51 -3.29
CA SER A 56 -2.13 -35.24 -2.96
C SER A 56 -3.37 -34.36 -2.82
N LEU A 57 -3.18 -33.04 -2.69
CA LEU A 57 -4.24 -32.03 -2.54
C LEU A 57 -4.52 -31.25 -3.82
N TYR A 58 -3.65 -31.31 -4.84
CA TYR A 58 -3.89 -30.61 -6.10
C TYR A 58 -5.21 -31.04 -6.71
N ASP A 59 -6.09 -30.08 -6.92
CA ASP A 59 -7.46 -30.27 -7.40
C ASP A 59 -7.73 -29.55 -8.72
N ASN A 60 -6.84 -28.65 -9.14
CA ASN A 60 -6.96 -27.81 -10.32
C ASN A 60 -5.74 -27.91 -11.25
N ASP A 61 -5.96 -27.71 -12.55
CA ASP A 61 -4.92 -27.69 -13.59
C ASP A 61 -4.69 -26.24 -14.04
N GLY A 62 -3.83 -25.52 -13.33
CA GLY A 62 -3.56 -24.10 -13.57
C GLY A 62 -2.34 -23.78 -14.43
N ILE A 63 -1.48 -24.77 -14.73
CA ILE A 63 -0.21 -24.60 -15.44
C ILE A 63 -0.14 -25.57 -16.63
N ASP A 64 -0.25 -25.04 -17.85
CA ASP A 64 -0.14 -25.79 -19.09
C ASP A 64 1.23 -25.67 -19.73
N THR A 65 1.54 -26.54 -20.70
CA THR A 65 2.71 -26.37 -21.59
C THR A 65 2.31 -26.45 -23.06
N THR A 66 3.21 -26.03 -23.94
CA THR A 66 2.99 -26.17 -25.39
C THR A 66 2.63 -27.59 -25.85
N SER A 67 3.14 -28.62 -25.17
CA SER A 67 2.85 -30.03 -25.46
C SER A 67 1.66 -30.62 -24.69
N ALA A 68 1.10 -29.89 -23.74
CA ALA A 68 0.10 -30.35 -22.79
C ALA A 68 -0.88 -29.21 -22.48
N ARG A 69 -1.98 -29.19 -23.22
CA ARG A 69 -3.02 -28.14 -23.18
C ARG A 69 -4.31 -28.65 -22.58
N GLY A 70 -5.12 -27.72 -22.09
CA GLY A 70 -6.50 -27.96 -21.70
C GLY A 70 -6.75 -27.78 -20.20
N GLY A 71 -5.81 -27.16 -19.49
CA GLY A 71 -6.02 -26.70 -18.13
C GLY A 71 -6.96 -25.51 -18.05
N ASP A 72 -7.31 -25.16 -16.82
CA ASP A 72 -8.18 -24.03 -16.49
C ASP A 72 -7.80 -23.51 -15.09
N PHE A 73 -7.02 -22.42 -15.07
CA PHE A 73 -6.63 -21.77 -13.82
C PHE A 73 -7.79 -20.98 -13.23
N ASP A 74 -8.47 -20.17 -14.04
CA ASP A 74 -9.43 -19.17 -13.56
C ASP A 74 -10.90 -19.61 -13.68
N GLY A 75 -11.19 -20.71 -14.36
CA GLY A 75 -12.55 -21.15 -14.70
C GLY A 75 -13.08 -20.60 -16.02
N SER A 76 -12.22 -19.94 -16.81
CA SER A 76 -12.50 -19.49 -18.18
C SER A 76 -11.59 -20.12 -19.23
N GLY A 77 -10.72 -21.05 -18.86
CA GLY A 77 -9.78 -21.76 -19.73
C GLY A 77 -8.43 -21.07 -19.87
N TYR A 78 -8.11 -20.07 -19.05
CA TYR A 78 -6.78 -19.45 -19.06
C TYR A 78 -5.83 -20.20 -18.12
N THR A 79 -4.54 -20.30 -18.47
CA THR A 79 -3.53 -20.98 -17.64
C THR A 79 -2.17 -20.28 -17.67
N PHE A 80 -1.34 -20.56 -16.66
CA PHE A 80 0.07 -20.17 -16.67
C PHE A 80 0.86 -21.00 -17.70
N PRO A 81 1.87 -20.41 -18.35
CA PRO A 81 2.78 -21.15 -19.22
C PRO A 81 3.91 -21.80 -18.42
N GLY A 82 3.83 -23.12 -18.24
CA GLY A 82 4.79 -23.92 -17.49
C GLY A 82 6.22 -23.88 -18.05
N GLU A 83 6.41 -23.56 -19.34
CA GLU A 83 7.76 -23.37 -19.90
C GLU A 83 8.44 -22.06 -19.45
N GLU A 84 7.70 -21.10 -18.91
CA GLU A 84 8.22 -19.83 -18.35
C GLU A 84 8.33 -19.90 -16.81
N LEU A 85 7.87 -21.00 -16.21
CA LEU A 85 7.88 -21.21 -14.76
C LEU A 85 8.88 -22.31 -14.37
N PRO A 86 9.41 -22.27 -13.14
CA PRO A 86 10.26 -23.34 -12.62
C PRO A 86 9.47 -24.65 -12.41
N ALA A 87 10.16 -25.76 -12.18
CA ALA A 87 9.55 -27.02 -11.77
C ALA A 87 10.44 -27.75 -10.76
N GLY A 88 9.82 -28.48 -9.82
CA GLY A 88 10.53 -29.22 -8.78
C GLY A 88 11.06 -28.30 -7.67
N ARG A 89 12.25 -28.61 -7.14
CA ARG A 89 12.83 -27.79 -6.06
C ARG A 89 13.29 -26.44 -6.62
N VAL A 90 12.64 -25.37 -6.18
CA VAL A 90 12.96 -23.98 -6.54
C VAL A 90 13.22 -23.18 -5.28
N GLU A 91 14.06 -22.16 -5.36
CA GLU A 91 14.22 -21.18 -4.30
C GLU A 91 13.53 -19.88 -4.71
N VAL A 92 12.62 -19.39 -3.88
CA VAL A 92 11.90 -18.12 -4.05
C VAL A 92 12.13 -17.28 -2.80
N ASP A 93 12.68 -16.08 -2.97
CA ASP A 93 13.01 -15.17 -1.87
C ASP A 93 13.84 -15.83 -0.74
N GLY A 94 14.83 -16.66 -1.12
CA GLY A 94 15.70 -17.39 -0.19
C GLY A 94 15.05 -18.60 0.48
N THR A 95 13.80 -18.94 0.13
CA THR A 95 13.06 -20.08 0.68
C THR A 95 12.93 -21.19 -0.37
N PRO A 96 13.35 -22.43 -0.09
CA PRO A 96 13.12 -23.54 -0.98
C PRO A 96 11.65 -23.96 -0.96
N PHE A 97 11.08 -24.24 -2.12
CA PHE A 97 9.74 -24.79 -2.32
C PHE A 97 9.81 -26.04 -3.21
N ALA A 98 8.83 -26.93 -3.06
CA ALA A 98 8.55 -27.97 -4.04
C ALA A 98 7.47 -27.45 -5.00
N PHE A 99 7.89 -26.88 -6.13
CA PHE A 99 7.00 -26.31 -7.12
C PHE A 99 6.45 -27.43 -8.05
N PRO A 100 5.15 -27.39 -8.39
CA PRO A 100 4.50 -28.40 -9.21
C PRO A 100 5.15 -28.54 -10.60
N ALA A 101 5.09 -29.74 -11.16
CA ALA A 101 5.38 -29.97 -12.56
C ALA A 101 4.13 -29.77 -13.42
N SER A 102 4.32 -29.37 -14.67
CA SER A 102 3.25 -29.22 -15.67
C SER A 102 3.21 -30.41 -16.63
N GLY A 103 2.03 -30.96 -16.90
CA GLY A 103 1.81 -32.10 -17.80
C GLY A 103 0.32 -32.24 -18.17
N THR A 104 -0.01 -33.01 -19.21
CA THR A 104 -1.36 -33.03 -19.78
C THR A 104 -2.41 -33.48 -18.76
N GLY A 105 -3.33 -32.58 -18.41
CA GLY A 105 -4.40 -32.83 -17.43
C GLY A 105 -3.89 -33.01 -16.00
N ALA A 106 -2.62 -32.66 -15.74
CA ALA A 106 -2.01 -32.82 -14.43
C ALA A 106 -2.47 -31.69 -13.53
N LYS A 107 -3.15 -32.04 -12.43
CA LYS A 107 -3.48 -31.06 -11.40
C LYS A 107 -2.20 -30.58 -10.73
N ASN A 108 -2.02 -29.26 -10.67
CA ASN A 108 -0.77 -28.61 -10.30
C ASN A 108 -0.97 -27.46 -9.29
N ASN A 109 -2.20 -27.21 -8.84
CA ASN A 109 -2.48 -26.28 -7.75
C ASN A 109 -3.69 -26.73 -6.93
N VAL A 110 -3.79 -26.20 -5.71
CA VAL A 110 -4.96 -26.35 -4.82
C VAL A 110 -5.80 -25.08 -4.90
N VAL A 111 -7.09 -25.18 -5.19
CA VAL A 111 -8.06 -24.09 -4.99
C VAL A 111 -8.48 -24.11 -3.53
N ALA A 112 -8.23 -23.05 -2.76
CA ALA A 112 -8.48 -23.03 -1.32
C ALA A 112 -9.99 -23.10 -1.00
N LEU A 113 -10.44 -24.28 -0.55
CA LEU A 113 -11.81 -24.65 -0.26
C LEU A 113 -11.94 -25.36 1.11
N GLY A 114 -11.00 -25.13 2.03
CA GLY A 114 -11.01 -25.75 3.36
C GLY A 114 -10.21 -27.05 3.49
N GLN A 115 -9.35 -27.37 2.51
CA GLN A 115 -8.47 -28.54 2.56
C GLN A 115 -7.58 -28.47 3.81
N ARG A 116 -7.33 -29.63 4.43
CA ARG A 116 -6.42 -29.78 5.56
C ARG A 116 -5.08 -30.30 5.06
N VAL A 117 -4.02 -29.51 5.25
CA VAL A 117 -2.63 -29.85 4.99
C VAL A 117 -2.02 -30.39 6.28
N GLU A 118 -1.66 -31.67 6.28
CA GLU A 118 -0.94 -32.27 7.41
C GLU A 118 0.53 -31.80 7.40
N LEU A 119 1.06 -31.47 8.59
CA LEU A 119 2.43 -31.01 8.76
C LEU A 119 3.24 -32.04 9.55
N PRO A 120 4.56 -32.16 9.31
CA PRO A 120 5.44 -32.78 10.29
C PRO A 120 5.27 -32.10 11.64
N THR A 121 5.06 -32.86 12.71
CA THR A 121 4.89 -32.28 14.04
C THR A 121 6.15 -31.54 14.46
N GLY A 122 6.01 -30.26 14.79
CA GLY A 122 7.13 -29.45 15.21
C GLY A 122 6.76 -28.00 15.49
N ARG A 123 7.75 -27.23 15.95
CA ARG A 123 7.60 -25.80 16.22
C ARG A 123 8.06 -25.00 15.02
N TYR A 124 7.20 -24.12 14.55
CA TYR A 124 7.41 -23.28 13.38
C TYR A 124 7.00 -21.87 13.74
N PHE A 125 7.67 -20.86 13.19
CA PHE A 125 7.23 -19.47 13.34
C PHE A 125 6.53 -18.93 12.10
N SER A 126 6.63 -19.65 10.97
CA SER A 126 6.08 -19.21 9.70
C SER A 126 5.84 -20.38 8.74
N ALA A 127 4.78 -20.25 7.95
CA ALA A 127 4.46 -21.05 6.78
C ALA A 127 4.38 -20.10 5.58
N LEU A 128 5.28 -20.30 4.62
CA LEU A 128 5.36 -19.52 3.40
C LEU A 128 4.64 -20.28 2.29
N PHE A 129 3.80 -19.57 1.53
CA PHE A 129 3.00 -20.12 0.45
C PHE A 129 3.32 -19.39 -0.86
N LEU A 130 3.29 -20.14 -1.97
CA LEU A 130 3.21 -19.56 -3.31
C LEU A 130 1.74 -19.54 -3.72
N THR A 131 1.18 -18.34 -3.91
CA THR A 131 -0.25 -18.14 -4.13
C THR A 131 -0.57 -17.19 -5.29
N ALA A 132 -1.76 -17.37 -5.86
CA ALA A 132 -2.34 -16.41 -6.81
C ALA A 132 -3.87 -16.38 -6.67
N GLY A 133 -4.46 -15.22 -6.90
CA GLY A 133 -5.90 -15.04 -7.05
C GLY A 133 -6.30 -15.08 -8.52
N SER A 134 -7.44 -15.68 -8.85
CA SER A 134 -8.12 -15.49 -10.14
C SER A 134 -9.25 -14.48 -9.97
N TYR A 135 -9.58 -13.69 -11.01
CA TYR A 135 -10.67 -12.68 -11.00
C TYR A 135 -10.58 -11.57 -9.94
N GLY A 136 -9.40 -11.37 -9.38
CA GLY A 136 -9.14 -10.41 -8.31
C GLY A 136 -8.28 -11.01 -7.21
N ASN A 137 -7.96 -10.19 -6.23
CA ASN A 137 -7.36 -10.68 -5.00
C ASN A 137 -8.34 -11.64 -4.32
N ALA A 138 -7.80 -12.70 -3.72
CA ALA A 138 -8.59 -13.66 -2.98
C ALA A 138 -7.91 -13.95 -1.64
N ALA A 139 -8.66 -13.92 -0.56
CA ALA A 139 -8.17 -14.18 0.78
C ALA A 139 -9.24 -14.83 1.65
N GLY A 140 -8.81 -15.43 2.75
CA GLY A 140 -9.71 -15.90 3.80
C GLY A 140 -8.96 -16.35 5.04
N THR A 141 -9.70 -16.79 6.06
CA THR A 141 -9.12 -17.25 7.32
C THR A 141 -8.57 -18.67 7.21
N ALA A 142 -7.26 -18.82 7.33
CA ALA A 142 -6.60 -20.12 7.54
C ALA A 142 -6.59 -20.47 9.04
N THR A 143 -6.63 -21.77 9.36
CA THR A 143 -6.55 -22.27 10.74
C THR A 143 -5.32 -23.14 10.93
N VAL A 144 -4.45 -22.78 11.86
CA VAL A 144 -3.32 -23.61 12.31
C VAL A 144 -3.79 -24.49 13.46
N HIS A 145 -3.48 -25.78 13.41
CA HIS A 145 -3.82 -26.76 14.44
C HIS A 145 -2.57 -27.21 15.18
N TYR A 146 -2.66 -27.28 16.51
CA TYR A 146 -1.56 -27.69 17.38
C TYR A 146 -1.83 -29.04 18.04
N ALA A 147 -0.76 -29.73 18.43
CA ALA A 147 -0.81 -31.06 19.05
C ALA A 147 -1.57 -31.08 20.39
N ASP A 148 -1.69 -29.94 21.08
CA ASP A 148 -2.45 -29.79 22.32
C ASP A 148 -3.98 -29.62 22.08
N GLY A 149 -4.42 -29.65 20.82
CA GLY A 149 -5.82 -29.47 20.42
C GLY A 149 -6.26 -28.02 20.28
N SER A 150 -5.39 -27.05 20.59
CA SER A 150 -5.67 -25.63 20.35
C SER A 150 -5.50 -25.25 18.87
N THR A 151 -6.01 -24.08 18.51
CA THR A 151 -5.86 -23.50 17.18
C THR A 151 -5.49 -22.02 17.25
N THR A 152 -4.91 -21.53 16.16
CA THR A 152 -4.80 -20.09 15.87
C THR A 152 -5.29 -19.83 14.45
N THR A 153 -5.74 -18.62 14.18
CA THR A 153 -6.19 -18.22 12.85
C THR A 153 -5.42 -17.01 12.34
N ALA A 154 -5.25 -16.94 11.03
CA ALA A 154 -4.71 -15.77 10.35
C ALA A 154 -5.19 -15.74 8.89
N THR A 155 -5.17 -14.57 8.28
CA THR A 155 -5.57 -14.40 6.88
C THR A 155 -4.48 -14.96 5.96
N LEU A 156 -4.87 -15.85 5.05
CA LEU A 156 -4.06 -16.27 3.91
C LEU A 156 -4.73 -15.76 2.64
N GLY A 157 -3.96 -15.12 1.77
CA GLY A 157 -4.47 -14.59 0.51
C GLY A 157 -3.44 -14.60 -0.60
N GLY A 158 -3.84 -14.16 -1.77
CA GLY A 158 -3.02 -14.03 -2.97
C GLY A 158 -3.55 -12.90 -3.84
N ALA A 159 -2.63 -12.17 -4.47
CA ALA A 159 -2.97 -11.10 -5.40
C ALA A 159 -3.54 -11.67 -6.71
N ASP A 160 -4.36 -10.89 -7.40
CA ASP A 160 -4.84 -11.24 -8.74
C ASP A 160 -3.66 -11.51 -9.66
N TRP A 161 -3.63 -12.71 -10.25
CA TRP A 161 -2.57 -13.15 -11.15
C TRP A 161 -2.38 -12.21 -12.35
N TYR A 162 -3.43 -11.47 -12.72
CA TYR A 162 -3.47 -10.57 -13.87
C TYR A 162 -3.09 -9.12 -13.54
N ALA A 163 -3.16 -8.70 -12.27
CA ALA A 163 -3.02 -7.29 -11.89
C ALA A 163 -1.57 -6.88 -11.59
N THR A 164 -0.69 -7.82 -11.23
CA THR A 164 0.68 -7.52 -10.76
C THR A 164 1.65 -8.67 -11.00
N GLY A 165 2.95 -8.36 -11.13
CA GLY A 165 4.01 -9.38 -11.08
C GLY A 165 4.13 -10.01 -9.69
N GLY A 166 4.44 -11.30 -9.64
CA GLY A 166 4.75 -12.03 -8.40
C GLY A 166 6.22 -12.43 -8.33
N SER A 167 6.65 -13.02 -7.20
CA SER A 167 8.01 -13.57 -7.03
C SER A 167 8.35 -14.60 -8.11
N LEU A 168 7.33 -15.25 -8.67
CA LEU A 168 7.39 -15.94 -9.96
C LEU A 168 6.44 -15.25 -10.94
N SER A 169 6.86 -15.09 -12.20
CA SER A 169 6.01 -14.47 -13.22
C SER A 169 6.29 -15.02 -14.60
N ALA A 170 5.26 -15.03 -15.44
CA ALA A 170 5.37 -15.37 -16.86
C ALA A 170 4.99 -14.17 -17.73
N PRO A 171 5.65 -13.96 -18.88
CA PRO A 171 5.40 -12.82 -19.76
C PRO A 171 4.05 -12.86 -20.49
N TYR A 172 3.43 -14.04 -20.57
CA TYR A 172 2.14 -14.26 -21.21
C TYR A 172 1.34 -15.30 -20.42
N ARG A 173 0.08 -15.52 -20.81
CA ARG A 173 -0.77 -16.63 -20.37
C ARG A 173 -1.33 -17.39 -21.57
N TYR A 174 -1.79 -18.62 -21.37
CA TYR A 174 -2.52 -19.34 -22.39
C TYR A 174 -4.00 -19.02 -22.33
N GLY A 175 -4.61 -18.81 -23.49
CA GLY A 175 -6.05 -18.69 -23.65
C GLY A 175 -6.75 -20.04 -23.81
N PRO A 176 -8.09 -20.05 -23.82
CA PRO A 176 -8.90 -21.28 -23.84
C PRO A 176 -8.74 -22.11 -25.12
N ASP A 177 -8.30 -21.48 -26.20
CA ASP A 177 -7.96 -22.10 -27.48
C ASP A 177 -6.47 -22.49 -27.58
N GLY A 178 -5.70 -22.28 -26.51
CA GLY A 178 -4.27 -22.49 -26.44
C GLY A 178 -3.43 -21.37 -27.06
N ALA A 179 -4.05 -20.27 -27.51
CA ALA A 179 -3.32 -19.10 -28.01
C ALA A 179 -2.54 -18.42 -26.89
N LYS A 180 -1.42 -17.76 -27.25
CA LYS A 180 -0.69 -16.91 -26.33
C LYS A 180 -1.41 -15.57 -26.22
N ASP A 181 -1.77 -15.21 -24.99
CA ASP A 181 -2.22 -13.89 -24.61
C ASP A 181 -1.07 -13.19 -23.90
N GLU A 182 -0.46 -12.18 -24.54
CA GLU A 182 0.78 -11.50 -24.13
C GLU A 182 0.64 -10.64 -22.85
N HIS A 183 -0.38 -10.91 -22.03
CA HIS A 183 -0.52 -10.35 -20.70
C HIS A 183 0.33 -11.12 -19.69
N ARG A 184 1.19 -10.39 -18.99
CA ARG A 184 2.00 -10.94 -17.90
C ARG A 184 1.12 -11.45 -16.76
N VAL A 185 1.50 -12.59 -16.19
CA VAL A 185 0.83 -13.17 -15.01
C VAL A 185 1.81 -13.56 -13.91
N GLY A 186 1.38 -13.55 -12.65
CA GLY A 186 2.25 -13.72 -11.48
C GLY A 186 1.74 -14.69 -10.42
N ILE A 187 2.68 -15.31 -9.70
CA ILE A 187 2.48 -16.07 -8.46
C ILE A 187 3.29 -15.37 -7.37
N GLY A 188 2.60 -14.91 -6.33
CA GLY A 188 3.20 -14.19 -5.21
C GLY A 188 3.56 -15.08 -4.03
N THR A 189 4.31 -14.53 -3.08
CA THR A 189 4.56 -15.14 -1.77
C THR A 189 3.56 -14.61 -0.74
N SER A 190 3.03 -15.51 0.09
CA SER A 190 2.17 -15.18 1.22
C SER A 190 2.67 -15.87 2.46
N GLU A 191 2.69 -15.16 3.58
CA GLU A 191 3.20 -15.68 4.85
C GLU A 191 2.06 -15.85 5.85
N LEU A 192 1.99 -17.03 6.46
CA LEU A 192 1.11 -17.32 7.58
C LEU A 192 1.98 -17.49 8.84
N TRP A 193 1.66 -16.76 9.90
CA TRP A 193 2.34 -16.92 11.18
C TRP A 193 1.89 -18.20 11.90
N LEU A 194 2.83 -18.87 12.58
CA LEU A 194 2.59 -20.01 13.46
C LEU A 194 3.18 -19.71 14.84
N ASP A 195 2.56 -20.22 15.91
CA ASP A 195 3.05 -20.06 17.28
C ASP A 195 4.32 -20.89 17.49
N PRO A 196 5.52 -20.26 17.61
CA PRO A 196 6.77 -20.99 17.75
C PRO A 196 6.93 -21.71 19.09
N GLN A 197 5.98 -21.52 20.03
CA GLN A 197 5.99 -22.19 21.32
C GLN A 197 5.15 -23.49 21.33
N ARG A 198 4.36 -23.74 20.29
CA ARG A 198 3.47 -24.90 20.18
C ARG A 198 3.86 -25.81 19.01
N ASP A 199 3.59 -27.09 19.17
CA ASP A 199 3.84 -28.08 18.11
C ASP A 199 2.68 -28.05 17.11
N ALA A 200 2.90 -27.46 15.94
CA ALA A 200 1.92 -27.45 14.86
C ALA A 200 1.84 -28.83 14.20
N VAL A 201 0.63 -29.23 13.83
CA VAL A 201 0.35 -30.55 13.23
C VAL A 201 -0.40 -30.46 11.91
N ALA A 202 -1.13 -29.36 11.65
CA ALA A 202 -1.82 -29.15 10.39
C ALA A 202 -2.15 -27.68 10.14
N ILE A 203 -2.41 -27.34 8.88
CA ILE A 203 -3.04 -26.08 8.47
C ILE A 203 -4.30 -26.41 7.67
N THR A 204 -5.44 -25.85 8.05
CA THR A 204 -6.64 -25.80 7.20
C THR A 204 -6.59 -24.54 6.36
N LEU A 205 -6.59 -24.71 5.04
CA LEU A 205 -6.65 -23.61 4.08
C LEU A 205 -7.99 -22.86 4.23
N PRO A 206 -8.05 -21.56 3.86
CA PRO A 206 -9.31 -20.83 3.87
C PRO A 206 -10.32 -21.43 2.88
N VAL A 207 -11.60 -21.09 3.07
CA VAL A 207 -12.66 -21.36 2.10
C VAL A 207 -12.87 -20.09 1.28
N THR A 208 -12.51 -20.14 0.00
CA THR A 208 -12.78 -19.06 -0.97
C THR A 208 -13.85 -19.50 -1.97
N ASN A 209 -13.81 -19.02 -3.22
CA ASN A 209 -14.67 -19.56 -4.28
C ASN A 209 -13.96 -20.72 -5.01
N PRO A 210 -14.71 -21.66 -5.61
CA PRO A 210 -14.16 -22.56 -6.61
C PRO A 210 -13.69 -21.78 -7.85
N ALA A 211 -12.66 -22.27 -8.53
CA ALA A 211 -12.16 -21.72 -9.80
C ALA A 211 -13.28 -21.66 -10.84
N GLN A 212 -13.85 -20.47 -11.03
CA GLN A 212 -15.02 -20.22 -11.86
C GLN A 212 -14.93 -18.81 -12.45
N ALA A 213 -15.37 -18.69 -13.70
CA ALA A 213 -15.50 -17.41 -14.37
C ALA A 213 -16.17 -16.34 -13.48
N ASN A 214 -15.50 -15.20 -13.32
CA ASN A 214 -15.95 -14.03 -12.57
C ASN A 214 -16.09 -14.22 -11.06
N LYS A 215 -15.43 -15.22 -10.46
CA LYS A 215 -15.39 -15.38 -9.00
C LYS A 215 -13.96 -15.43 -8.48
N ALA A 216 -13.68 -14.57 -7.50
CA ALA A 216 -12.36 -14.49 -6.90
C ALA A 216 -12.03 -15.79 -6.14
N SER A 217 -10.99 -16.50 -6.56
CA SER A 217 -10.59 -17.79 -6.00
C SER A 217 -9.11 -17.77 -5.63
N LEU A 218 -8.76 -18.33 -4.47
CA LEU A 218 -7.37 -18.41 -4.03
C LEU A 218 -6.76 -19.74 -4.46
N HIS A 219 -5.59 -19.68 -5.10
CA HIS A 219 -4.85 -20.83 -5.56
C HIS A 219 -3.52 -20.95 -4.82
N VAL A 220 -3.16 -22.15 -4.39
CA VAL A 220 -1.91 -22.48 -3.70
C VAL A 220 -1.09 -23.45 -4.56
N PHE A 221 0.14 -23.05 -4.89
CA PHE A 221 1.06 -23.82 -5.73
C PHE A 221 2.11 -24.58 -4.91
N ALA A 222 2.58 -24.01 -3.80
CA ALA A 222 3.57 -24.65 -2.94
C ALA A 222 3.50 -24.10 -1.52
N LEU A 223 4.05 -24.87 -0.57
CA LEU A 223 4.15 -24.52 0.84
C LEU A 223 5.53 -24.92 1.38
N SER A 224 6.11 -24.06 2.20
CA SER A 224 7.31 -24.36 2.99
C SER A 224 7.16 -23.86 4.42
N LEU A 225 7.56 -24.68 5.39
CA LEU A 225 7.58 -24.30 6.80
C LEU A 225 8.97 -23.81 7.20
N GLN A 226 9.02 -22.78 8.03
CA GLN A 226 10.24 -22.31 8.64
C GLN A 226 10.28 -22.76 10.12
N PRO A 227 11.11 -23.76 10.49
CA PRO A 227 11.18 -24.25 11.86
C PRO A 227 11.75 -23.20 12.81
N ALA A 228 11.25 -23.20 14.05
CA ALA A 228 11.79 -22.40 15.13
C ALA A 228 12.98 -23.10 15.79
N ALA A 229 14.05 -22.36 16.04
CA ALA A 229 15.21 -22.86 16.77
C ALA A 229 14.94 -22.85 18.28
N GLN A 230 15.29 -23.93 18.99
CA GLN A 230 15.16 -23.94 20.44
C GLN A 230 16.23 -23.04 21.09
N GLY A 231 15.81 -21.95 21.74
CA GLY A 231 16.71 -20.96 22.34
C GLY A 231 16.76 -19.64 21.57
N SER A 232 17.87 -18.91 21.67
CA SER A 232 18.08 -17.62 20.99
C SER A 232 18.62 -17.83 19.58
N ALA A 233 17.89 -17.41 18.55
CA ALA A 233 18.32 -17.47 17.16
C ALA A 233 17.82 -16.27 16.37
N LEU A 234 18.67 -15.74 15.49
CA LEU A 234 18.32 -14.65 14.57
C LEU A 234 18.66 -15.06 13.14
N ALA A 235 17.77 -14.72 12.22
CA ALA A 235 18.01 -14.80 10.78
C ALA A 235 18.07 -13.40 10.17
N LEU A 236 18.83 -13.27 9.08
CA LEU A 236 18.69 -12.19 8.12
C LEU A 236 17.95 -12.75 6.90
N ARG A 237 16.76 -12.21 6.61
CA ARG A 237 15.99 -12.62 5.42
C ARG A 237 16.48 -11.95 4.16
N GLU A 238 16.66 -10.64 4.23
CA GLU A 238 17.05 -9.80 3.11
C GLU A 238 17.96 -8.68 3.59
N ALA A 239 18.83 -8.21 2.68
CA ALA A 239 19.55 -6.98 2.83
C ALA A 239 19.77 -6.33 1.47
N ARG A 240 19.41 -5.06 1.33
CA ARG A 240 19.51 -4.32 0.06
C ARG A 240 19.96 -2.89 0.27
N SER A 241 20.64 -2.35 -0.74
CA SER A 241 20.89 -0.92 -0.81
C SER A 241 19.60 -0.17 -1.12
N THR A 242 19.41 0.96 -0.47
CA THR A 242 18.29 1.86 -0.75
C THR A 242 18.82 3.13 -1.41
N ASN A 243 17.92 3.86 -2.08
CA ASN A 243 18.23 5.20 -2.56
C ASN A 243 17.92 6.30 -1.53
N SER A 244 17.30 5.96 -0.40
CA SER A 244 16.95 6.95 0.62
C SER A 244 18.16 7.33 1.46
N LEU A 245 18.12 8.54 2.00
CA LEU A 245 19.12 9.03 2.93
C LEU A 245 18.62 8.91 4.36
N LEU A 246 19.51 8.52 5.29
CA LEU A 246 19.24 8.65 6.72
C LEU A 246 19.25 10.14 7.08
N GLU A 247 18.13 10.69 7.53
CA GLU A 247 17.98 12.13 7.76
C GLU A 247 19.07 12.70 8.68
N ALA A 248 19.35 12.02 9.79
CA ALA A 248 20.30 12.50 10.81
C ALA A 248 21.74 12.59 10.29
N SER A 249 22.14 11.66 9.43
CA SER A 249 23.53 11.52 8.98
C SER A 249 23.75 11.89 7.52
N GLY A 250 22.70 12.01 6.70
CA GLY A 250 22.76 12.11 5.24
C GLY A 250 23.48 10.93 4.56
N ALA A 251 23.61 9.80 5.27
CA ALA A 251 24.22 8.59 4.75
C ALA A 251 23.22 7.81 3.89
N GLN A 252 23.70 7.11 2.86
CA GLN A 252 22.85 6.16 2.13
C GLN A 252 22.43 5.05 3.10
N SER A 253 21.16 4.68 3.13
CA SER A 253 20.70 3.54 3.91
C SER A 253 20.90 2.21 3.20
N ILE A 254 21.29 1.20 3.98
CA ILE A 254 21.10 -0.22 3.69
C ILE A 254 19.94 -0.67 4.57
N GLU A 255 18.95 -1.32 3.96
CA GLU A 255 17.81 -1.91 4.66
C GLU A 255 18.05 -3.40 4.82
N ALA A 256 17.72 -3.94 6.00
CA ALA A 256 17.74 -5.37 6.25
C ALA A 256 16.56 -5.81 7.11
N THR A 257 16.12 -7.06 6.93
CA THR A 257 15.06 -7.66 7.73
C THR A 257 15.65 -8.70 8.68
N VAL A 258 15.61 -8.41 9.98
CA VAL A 258 16.04 -9.31 11.06
C VAL A 258 14.82 -10.06 11.59
N VAL A 259 14.92 -11.38 11.72
CA VAL A 259 13.85 -12.23 12.24
C VAL A 259 14.31 -12.93 13.51
N ASN A 260 13.50 -12.90 14.56
CA ASN A 260 13.71 -13.78 15.70
C ASN A 260 13.21 -15.18 15.34
N ALA A 261 14.14 -16.03 14.90
CA ALA A 261 13.86 -17.40 14.51
C ALA A 261 13.94 -18.39 15.70
N GLY A 262 14.19 -17.89 16.91
CA GLY A 262 14.29 -18.68 18.13
C GLY A 262 12.96 -18.81 18.87
N THR A 263 12.96 -19.61 19.94
CA THR A 263 11.84 -19.71 20.90
C THR A 263 11.97 -18.74 22.07
N VAL A 264 13.02 -17.92 22.08
CA VAL A 264 13.34 -16.96 23.15
C VAL A 264 13.35 -15.53 22.58
N ALA A 265 12.80 -14.59 23.35
CA ALA A 265 12.80 -13.17 23.01
C ALA A 265 14.21 -12.59 22.86
N VAL A 266 14.35 -11.64 21.94
CA VAL A 266 15.48 -10.70 21.95
C VAL A 266 15.10 -9.51 22.81
N LEU A 267 15.96 -9.15 23.76
CA LEU A 267 15.81 -8.01 24.66
C LEU A 267 17.02 -7.06 24.55
N ALA A 268 16.90 -5.87 25.12
CA ALA A 268 17.96 -4.85 25.03
C ALA A 268 19.30 -5.34 25.64
N THR A 269 19.23 -6.23 26.63
CA THR A 269 20.39 -6.88 27.25
C THR A 269 21.15 -7.81 26.31
N ASP A 270 20.52 -8.30 25.24
CA ASP A 270 21.19 -9.09 24.21
C ASP A 270 22.09 -8.23 23.30
N ALA A 271 21.98 -6.90 23.40
CA ALA A 271 22.83 -5.94 22.70
C ALA A 271 22.95 -6.25 21.20
N VAL A 272 21.82 -6.55 20.55
CA VAL A 272 21.79 -6.89 19.13
C VAL A 272 22.06 -5.66 18.29
N THR A 273 23.11 -5.73 17.47
CA THR A 273 23.52 -4.70 16.52
C THR A 273 23.69 -5.30 15.14
N VAL A 274 23.37 -4.53 14.10
CA VAL A 274 23.56 -4.94 12.71
C VAL A 274 24.44 -3.92 12.00
N HIS A 275 25.43 -4.42 11.28
CA HIS A 275 26.41 -3.61 10.57
C HIS A 275 26.69 -4.18 9.18
N VAL A 276 27.23 -3.33 8.31
CA VAL A 276 27.57 -3.68 6.94
C VAL A 276 29.07 -3.56 6.73
N GLU A 277 29.67 -4.63 6.20
CA GLU A 277 31.05 -4.66 5.74
C GLU A 277 31.07 -4.85 4.22
N VAL A 278 31.48 -3.82 3.49
CA VAL A 278 31.56 -3.88 2.03
C VAL A 278 32.78 -3.11 1.52
N PRO A 279 33.57 -3.70 0.60
CA PRO A 279 34.67 -2.98 -0.04
C PRO A 279 34.18 -1.70 -0.71
N GLY A 280 34.84 -0.57 -0.45
CA GLY A 280 34.45 0.71 -1.04
C GLY A 280 33.46 1.55 -0.23
N ALA A 281 32.92 1.05 0.89
CA ALA A 281 32.17 1.88 1.84
C ALA A 281 32.57 1.60 3.30
N ARG A 282 32.03 2.41 4.20
CA ARG A 282 32.09 2.15 5.65
C ARG A 282 30.70 2.37 6.25
N THR A 283 30.33 1.53 7.21
CA THR A 283 29.19 1.81 8.09
C THR A 283 29.51 3.05 8.91
N VAL A 284 28.63 4.04 8.89
CA VAL A 284 28.69 5.24 9.72
C VAL A 284 27.60 5.27 10.78
N GLU A 285 26.56 4.46 10.60
CA GLU A 285 25.44 4.34 11.51
C GLU A 285 24.97 2.87 11.53
N ALA A 286 25.19 2.19 12.65
CA ALA A 286 24.75 0.80 12.82
C ALA A 286 23.32 0.75 13.35
N ALA A 287 22.57 -0.27 12.95
CA ALA A 287 21.23 -0.52 13.48
C ALA A 287 21.29 -1.28 14.81
N ARG A 288 20.23 -1.13 15.61
CA ARG A 288 20.02 -1.88 16.85
C ARG A 288 18.65 -2.53 16.82
N VAL A 289 18.55 -3.68 17.46
CA VAL A 289 17.26 -4.33 17.77
C VAL A 289 17.23 -4.50 19.27
N ARG A 290 16.29 -3.80 19.93
CA ARG A 290 16.17 -3.85 21.40
C ARG A 290 15.10 -4.82 21.84
N ARG A 291 14.09 -5.06 21.01
CA ARG A 291 13.06 -6.04 21.32
C ARG A 291 12.54 -6.73 20.07
N LEU A 292 12.48 -8.05 20.13
CA LEU A 292 11.88 -8.86 19.07
C LEU A 292 11.39 -10.19 19.66
N ASP A 293 10.08 -10.41 19.70
CA ASP A 293 9.53 -11.66 20.25
C ASP A 293 9.68 -12.82 19.24
N PRO A 294 9.66 -14.09 19.70
CA PRO A 294 9.79 -15.27 18.84
C PRO A 294 8.89 -15.23 17.60
N GLY A 295 9.45 -15.30 16.39
CA GLY A 295 8.71 -15.21 15.14
C GLY A 295 8.32 -13.80 14.68
N GLU A 296 8.72 -12.74 15.39
CA GLU A 296 8.63 -11.37 14.87
C GLU A 296 9.80 -11.03 13.95
N GLN A 297 9.60 -10.02 13.11
CA GLN A 297 10.64 -9.43 12.29
C GLN A 297 10.72 -7.92 12.44
N ALA A 298 11.92 -7.38 12.26
CA ALA A 298 12.20 -5.96 12.26
C ALA A 298 12.90 -5.55 10.96
N ARG A 299 12.33 -4.57 10.27
CA ARG A 299 13.02 -3.85 9.20
C ARG A 299 13.88 -2.76 9.80
N ILE A 300 15.18 -2.85 9.57
CA ILE A 300 16.17 -1.97 10.16
C ILE A 300 17.00 -1.28 9.08
N ARG A 301 17.51 -0.09 9.41
CA ARG A 301 18.28 0.75 8.51
C ARG A 301 19.68 1.00 9.06
N MET A 302 20.69 0.84 8.23
CA MET A 302 22.08 1.11 8.55
C MET A 302 22.62 2.17 7.58
N GLY A 303 23.38 3.14 8.07
CA GLY A 303 23.96 4.19 7.26
C GLY A 303 25.34 3.80 6.75
N ILE A 304 25.56 3.90 5.44
CA ILE A 304 26.88 3.73 4.82
C ILE A 304 27.35 5.01 4.12
N ARG A 305 28.67 5.17 4.06
CA ARG A 305 29.31 6.19 3.22
C ARG A 305 30.40 5.58 2.35
N ASN A 306 30.36 5.90 1.07
CA ASN A 306 31.40 5.54 0.11
C ASN A 306 32.76 6.06 0.57
N ARG A 307 33.80 5.25 0.37
CA ARG A 307 35.20 5.63 0.53
C ARG A 307 35.62 6.49 -0.66
N ALA A 308 36.68 7.26 -0.48
CA ALA A 308 37.28 8.01 -1.58
C ALA A 308 37.66 7.07 -2.72
N GLY A 309 37.29 7.42 -3.96
CA GLY A 309 37.53 6.60 -5.16
C GLY A 309 36.41 5.62 -5.52
N THR A 310 35.40 5.41 -4.66
CA THR A 310 34.24 4.58 -4.99
C THR A 310 33.18 5.40 -5.70
N ALA A 311 33.01 5.16 -7.00
CA ALA A 311 32.00 5.83 -7.82
C ALA A 311 30.57 5.47 -7.36
N PRO A 312 29.60 6.40 -7.37
CA PRO A 312 28.20 6.08 -7.13
C PRO A 312 27.67 5.02 -8.10
N GLY A 313 26.87 4.07 -7.61
CA GLY A 313 26.41 2.93 -8.40
C GLY A 313 27.36 1.74 -8.44
N THR A 314 28.48 1.80 -7.74
CA THR A 314 29.43 0.66 -7.69
C THR A 314 28.77 -0.52 -6.99
N ALA A 315 28.52 -1.62 -7.72
CA ALA A 315 28.01 -2.86 -7.16
C ALA A 315 29.14 -3.72 -6.60
N GLN A 316 29.05 -4.11 -5.34
CA GLN A 316 30.04 -4.93 -4.63
C GLN A 316 29.33 -5.95 -3.73
N ASP A 317 29.90 -7.15 -3.64
CA ASP A 317 29.45 -8.10 -2.63
C ASP A 317 29.91 -7.61 -1.26
N GLY A 318 28.96 -7.54 -0.33
CA GLY A 318 29.16 -7.10 1.04
C GLY A 318 28.51 -8.07 2.02
N SER A 319 28.99 -8.05 3.25
CA SER A 319 28.44 -8.83 4.35
C SER A 319 27.60 -7.93 5.25
N VAL A 320 26.34 -8.31 5.45
CA VAL A 320 25.49 -7.73 6.50
C VAL A 320 25.51 -8.70 7.68
N THR A 321 25.97 -8.23 8.83
CA THR A 321 26.29 -9.09 9.97
C THR A 321 25.52 -8.65 11.19
N VAL A 322 24.83 -9.61 11.81
CA VAL A 322 24.16 -9.45 13.11
C VAL A 322 25.09 -9.93 14.21
N THR A 323 25.31 -9.08 15.21
CA THR A 323 26.02 -9.46 16.43
C THR A 323 25.10 -9.28 17.63
N GLY A 324 25.17 -10.21 18.58
CA GLY A 324 24.43 -10.15 19.84
C GLY A 324 25.33 -10.63 20.97
N ARG A 325 25.33 -9.90 22.10
CA ARG A 325 26.21 -10.14 23.25
C ARG A 325 27.70 -10.20 22.88
N GLY A 326 28.10 -9.41 21.88
CA GLY A 326 29.48 -9.34 21.39
C GLY A 326 29.92 -10.49 20.47
N THR A 327 29.03 -11.43 20.15
CA THR A 327 29.31 -12.55 19.22
C THR A 327 28.53 -12.40 17.92
N GLN A 328 29.13 -12.79 16.80
CA GLN A 328 28.43 -12.89 15.52
C GLN A 328 27.34 -13.98 15.61
N VAL A 329 26.11 -13.63 15.27
CA VAL A 329 24.94 -14.52 15.31
C VAL A 329 24.65 -15.10 13.94
N THR A 330 24.56 -14.22 12.93
CA THR A 330 24.34 -14.59 11.54
C THR A 330 24.93 -13.53 10.62
N SER A 331 25.16 -13.91 9.37
CA SER A 331 25.65 -13.03 8.32
C SER A 331 25.03 -13.39 6.98
N LEU A 332 24.68 -12.37 6.21
CA LEU A 332 24.16 -12.51 4.86
C LEU A 332 25.10 -11.79 3.90
N THR A 333 25.62 -12.52 2.92
CA THR A 333 26.30 -11.89 1.78
C THR A 333 25.24 -11.36 0.83
N SER A 334 25.29 -10.08 0.51
CA SER A 334 24.39 -9.43 -0.44
C SER A 334 25.19 -8.58 -1.42
N ARG A 335 24.71 -8.50 -2.66
CA ARG A 335 25.27 -7.60 -3.66
C ARG A 335 24.71 -6.20 -3.43
N LEU A 336 25.54 -5.31 -2.89
CA LEU A 336 25.16 -3.95 -2.49
C LEU A 336 25.62 -2.93 -3.54
N THR A 337 24.79 -1.90 -3.76
CA THR A 337 25.08 -0.78 -4.64
C THR A 337 25.51 0.44 -3.82
N LEU A 338 26.76 0.85 -3.97
CA LEU A 338 27.39 1.90 -3.18
C LEU A 338 27.19 3.28 -3.80
N GLY A 339 26.46 4.15 -3.11
CA GLY A 339 26.02 5.44 -3.62
C GLY A 339 24.96 5.30 -4.72
N ILE A 340 24.32 6.42 -5.06
CA ILE A 340 23.20 6.46 -6.01
C ILE A 340 23.71 6.93 -7.37
N ALA A 341 23.69 6.04 -8.37
CA ALA A 341 24.06 6.37 -9.75
C ALA A 341 23.11 7.42 -10.36
N ASN A 342 23.48 8.00 -11.51
CA ASN A 342 22.51 8.73 -12.31
C ASN A 342 21.51 7.76 -12.93
N TYR A 343 20.22 8.06 -12.76
CA TYR A 343 19.14 7.32 -13.38
C TYR A 343 19.19 7.51 -14.90
N GLN A 344 19.11 6.41 -15.64
CA GLN A 344 18.95 6.38 -17.10
C GLN A 344 17.48 6.15 -17.45
N PRO A 345 17.01 6.57 -18.63
CA PRO A 345 15.63 6.38 -19.07
C PRO A 345 15.39 4.93 -19.53
N THR A 346 15.57 3.97 -18.62
CA THR A 346 15.36 2.53 -18.85
C THR A 346 14.76 1.90 -17.59
N ASP A 347 13.89 0.89 -17.76
CA ASP A 347 13.29 0.18 -16.63
C ASP A 347 14.33 -0.38 -15.67
N ALA A 348 15.42 -0.95 -16.20
CA ALA A 348 16.50 -1.50 -15.40
C ALA A 348 17.17 -0.46 -14.49
N SER A 349 17.27 0.80 -14.94
CA SER A 349 17.83 1.86 -14.11
C SER A 349 16.83 2.41 -13.10
N LEU A 350 15.55 2.53 -13.47
CA LEU A 350 14.53 3.11 -12.60
C LEU A 350 14.07 2.14 -11.51
N THR A 351 14.05 0.83 -11.78
CA THR A 351 13.63 -0.23 -10.83
C THR A 351 14.44 -0.26 -9.52
N GLY A 352 15.61 0.39 -9.49
CA GLY A 352 16.38 0.57 -8.25
C GLY A 352 15.89 1.71 -7.33
N HIS A 353 14.91 2.51 -7.76
CA HIS A 353 14.28 3.55 -6.94
C HIS A 353 13.12 2.96 -6.14
N GLN A 354 12.86 3.48 -4.93
CA GLN A 354 11.77 3.01 -4.08
C GLN A 354 11.10 4.16 -3.31
N ALA A 355 9.88 3.92 -2.82
CA ALA A 355 9.17 4.88 -1.98
C ALA A 355 10.02 5.30 -0.76
N PRO A 356 10.23 6.61 -0.54
CA PRO A 356 11.13 7.10 0.48
C PRO A 356 10.54 6.97 1.87
N TYR A 357 11.40 6.99 2.89
CA TYR A 357 10.96 6.72 4.25
C TYR A 357 10.00 7.77 4.81
N TRP A 358 10.16 9.05 4.46
CA TRP A 358 9.18 10.07 4.83
C TRP A 358 7.77 9.69 4.34
N PHE A 359 7.65 9.14 3.14
CA PHE A 359 6.37 8.70 2.59
C PHE A 359 5.85 7.46 3.31
N GLN A 360 6.74 6.52 3.64
CA GLN A 360 6.37 5.35 4.44
C GLN A 360 5.86 5.73 5.83
N GLU A 361 6.44 6.76 6.45
CA GLU A 361 6.17 7.24 7.82
C GLU A 361 4.96 8.20 7.87
N ALA A 362 4.65 8.90 6.77
CA ALA A 362 3.61 9.94 6.66
C ALA A 362 2.15 9.48 6.87
N LYS A 363 1.79 8.30 6.34
CA LYS A 363 0.46 7.63 6.44
C LYS A 363 -0.76 8.35 5.88
N PHE A 364 -0.89 9.66 6.03
CA PHE A 364 -2.11 10.41 5.71
C PHE A 364 -1.80 11.67 4.91
N GLY A 365 -2.47 11.82 3.77
CA GLY A 365 -2.35 12.98 2.87
C GLY A 365 -3.69 13.53 2.42
N ILE A 366 -3.69 14.76 1.90
CA ILE A 366 -4.86 15.40 1.27
C ILE A 366 -4.69 15.45 -0.24
N PHE A 367 -5.63 14.85 -0.96
CA PHE A 367 -5.77 15.03 -2.40
C PHE A 367 -6.70 16.21 -2.68
N ILE A 368 -6.49 16.90 -3.80
CA ILE A 368 -7.27 18.08 -4.15
C ILE A 368 -7.61 18.05 -5.64
N HIS A 369 -8.84 17.68 -5.98
CA HIS A 369 -9.39 17.82 -7.33
C HIS A 369 -10.08 19.15 -7.52
N TRP A 370 -9.36 20.07 -8.15
CA TRP A 370 -9.83 21.43 -8.41
C TRP A 370 -9.46 21.86 -9.83
N GLY A 371 -10.45 22.39 -10.56
CA GLY A 371 -10.27 22.77 -11.96
C GLY A 371 -11.50 23.47 -12.52
N VAL A 372 -11.60 23.55 -13.85
CA VAL A 372 -12.72 24.21 -14.52
C VAL A 372 -14.02 23.44 -14.27
N TYR A 373 -13.95 22.11 -14.13
CA TYR A 373 -15.08 21.26 -13.73
C TYR A 373 -15.70 21.62 -12.37
N SER A 374 -14.98 22.34 -11.50
CA SER A 374 -15.50 22.87 -10.22
C SER A 374 -16.49 24.02 -10.42
N VAL A 375 -16.66 24.53 -11.65
CA VAL A 375 -17.66 25.55 -12.01
C VAL A 375 -19.04 24.92 -12.21
N PRO A 376 -19.24 23.95 -13.13
CA PRO A 376 -20.53 23.28 -13.23
C PRO A 376 -20.81 22.40 -12.00
N ALA A 377 -19.77 21.85 -11.37
CA ALA A 377 -19.81 21.16 -10.07
C ALA A 377 -20.98 20.19 -9.92
N TRP A 378 -21.23 19.34 -10.92
CA TRP A 378 -22.41 18.50 -10.93
C TRP A 378 -22.16 17.13 -11.53
N ALA A 379 -22.61 16.10 -10.83
CA ALA A 379 -22.81 14.76 -11.36
C ALA A 379 -23.99 14.10 -10.65
N PRO A 380 -24.68 13.13 -11.29
CA PRO A 380 -25.65 12.30 -10.59
C PRO A 380 -24.94 11.50 -9.49
N VAL A 381 -25.30 11.79 -8.23
CA VAL A 381 -24.70 11.20 -7.02
C VAL A 381 -24.66 9.68 -7.10
N GLY A 382 -23.49 9.10 -6.79
CA GLY A 382 -23.25 7.66 -6.76
C GLY A 382 -23.24 6.96 -8.12
N LYS A 383 -23.28 7.70 -9.24
CA LYS A 383 -23.23 7.12 -10.59
C LYS A 383 -21.94 7.42 -11.34
N GLN A 384 -21.36 8.59 -11.14
CA GLN A 384 -20.17 9.06 -11.85
C GLN A 384 -19.57 10.29 -11.15
N TYR A 385 -18.33 10.64 -11.50
CA TYR A 385 -17.59 11.72 -10.86
C TYR A 385 -17.85 13.08 -11.50
N ALA A 386 -17.82 14.15 -10.71
CA ALA A 386 -18.08 15.52 -11.16
C ALA A 386 -16.93 16.12 -11.97
N GLU A 387 -15.68 15.72 -11.72
CA GLU A 387 -14.51 16.18 -12.48
C GLU A 387 -14.43 15.61 -13.91
N TRP A 388 -15.28 14.63 -14.22
CA TRP A 388 -15.48 14.05 -15.55
C TRP A 388 -16.58 14.75 -16.37
N TYR A 389 -17.06 15.91 -15.90
CA TYR A 389 -18.21 16.62 -16.50
C TYR A 389 -18.10 16.78 -18.03
N TRP A 390 -16.93 17.21 -18.54
CA TRP A 390 -16.78 17.49 -19.97
C TRP A 390 -16.90 16.24 -20.86
N ASP A 391 -16.39 15.09 -20.40
CA ASP A 391 -16.56 13.81 -21.11
C ASP A 391 -18.01 13.33 -21.04
N GLN A 392 -18.59 13.36 -19.84
CA GLN A 392 -19.95 12.87 -19.61
C GLN A 392 -21.02 13.69 -20.34
N MET A 393 -20.81 14.99 -20.54
CA MET A 393 -21.73 15.82 -21.33
C MET A 393 -21.69 15.51 -22.84
N GLN A 394 -20.78 14.65 -23.32
CA GLN A 394 -20.73 14.24 -24.73
C GLN A 394 -21.71 13.11 -25.08
N ASP A 395 -22.22 12.37 -24.09
CA ASP A 395 -23.13 11.24 -24.31
C ASP A 395 -24.61 11.67 -24.15
N PRO A 396 -25.44 11.63 -25.21
CA PRO A 396 -26.86 11.97 -25.14
C PRO A 396 -27.68 11.14 -24.15
N ASN A 397 -27.19 9.97 -23.74
CA ASN A 397 -27.83 9.11 -22.75
C ASN A 397 -27.37 9.38 -21.31
N ASN A 398 -26.35 10.23 -21.13
CA ASN A 398 -25.82 10.55 -19.82
C ASN A 398 -26.63 11.70 -19.17
N PRO A 399 -26.98 11.62 -17.88
CA PRO A 399 -27.67 12.71 -17.18
C PRO A 399 -26.96 14.07 -17.27
N THR A 400 -25.63 14.11 -17.36
CA THR A 400 -24.85 15.34 -17.50
C THR A 400 -25.17 16.07 -18.81
N TYR A 401 -25.42 15.36 -19.90
CA TYR A 401 -25.82 15.95 -21.18
C TYR A 401 -27.14 16.72 -21.06
N ALA A 402 -28.15 16.12 -20.41
CA ALA A 402 -29.44 16.76 -20.19
C ALA A 402 -29.34 17.93 -19.20
N HIS A 403 -28.63 17.73 -18.08
CA HIS A 403 -28.37 18.78 -17.10
C HIS A 403 -27.67 19.99 -17.73
N HIS A 404 -26.67 19.76 -18.58
CA HIS A 404 -25.95 20.82 -19.28
C HIS A 404 -26.87 21.63 -20.19
N ARG A 405 -27.66 20.95 -21.03
CA ARG A 405 -28.65 21.58 -21.92
C ARG A 405 -29.63 22.43 -21.12
N ASP A 406 -30.19 21.86 -20.07
CA ASP A 406 -31.29 22.48 -19.33
C ASP A 406 -30.80 23.65 -18.45
N THR A 407 -29.53 23.65 -18.06
CA THR A 407 -28.93 24.68 -17.17
C THR A 407 -28.20 25.78 -17.94
N TYR A 408 -27.46 25.42 -19.00
CA TYR A 408 -26.56 26.33 -19.72
C TYR A 408 -26.98 26.58 -21.17
N GLY A 409 -27.73 25.67 -21.78
CA GLY A 409 -28.18 25.73 -23.17
C GLY A 409 -27.30 24.92 -24.13
N GLU A 410 -27.84 24.61 -25.31
CA GLU A 410 -27.16 23.78 -26.34
C GLU A 410 -25.95 24.47 -26.97
N ASP A 411 -25.91 25.80 -26.95
CA ASP A 411 -24.82 26.59 -27.54
C ASP A 411 -23.67 26.86 -26.56
N PHE A 412 -23.78 26.43 -25.30
CA PHE A 412 -22.76 26.62 -24.29
C PHE A 412 -21.67 25.55 -24.43
N ALA A 413 -20.44 25.97 -24.77
CA ALA A 413 -19.30 25.07 -24.84
C ALA A 413 -18.64 24.92 -23.47
N TYR A 414 -17.92 23.82 -23.25
CA TYR A 414 -17.23 23.61 -21.97
C TYR A 414 -16.24 24.73 -21.63
N ASP A 415 -15.51 25.25 -22.63
CA ASP A 415 -14.56 26.34 -22.45
C ASP A 415 -15.22 27.66 -21.97
N ASP A 416 -16.54 27.81 -22.12
CA ASP A 416 -17.29 28.95 -21.58
C ASP A 416 -17.36 28.93 -20.04
N PHE A 417 -16.99 27.82 -19.38
CA PHE A 417 -16.78 27.77 -17.94
C PHE A 417 -15.46 28.39 -17.49
N ILE A 418 -14.43 28.48 -18.35
CA ILE A 418 -13.10 28.94 -17.96
C ILE A 418 -13.12 30.36 -17.36
N PRO A 419 -13.84 31.36 -17.94
CA PRO A 419 -13.92 32.69 -17.33
C PRO A 419 -14.63 32.72 -15.96
N ARG A 420 -15.39 31.66 -15.63
CA ARG A 420 -16.12 31.52 -14.36
C ARG A 420 -15.32 30.76 -13.30
N PHE A 421 -14.22 30.12 -13.69
CA PHE A 421 -13.23 29.61 -12.76
C PHE A 421 -12.34 30.78 -12.31
N THR A 422 -12.71 31.46 -11.23
CA THR A 422 -12.08 32.73 -10.82
C THR A 422 -11.09 32.58 -9.68
N ALA A 423 -11.22 31.56 -8.82
CA ALA A 423 -10.43 31.39 -7.60
C ALA A 423 -10.39 32.66 -6.72
N GLU A 424 -11.44 33.49 -6.74
CA GLU A 424 -11.45 34.82 -6.10
C GLU A 424 -11.32 34.79 -4.57
N LYS A 425 -11.69 33.68 -3.94
CA LYS A 425 -11.57 33.42 -2.49
C LYS A 425 -10.54 32.35 -2.17
N PHE A 426 -9.70 31.95 -3.14
CA PHE A 426 -8.61 31.03 -2.89
C PHE A 426 -7.55 31.69 -1.98
N ASP A 427 -7.47 31.18 -0.76
CA ASP A 427 -6.44 31.48 0.23
C ASP A 427 -5.54 30.24 0.43
N PRO A 428 -4.34 30.21 -0.18
CA PRO A 428 -3.44 29.07 -0.09
C PRO A 428 -2.94 28.84 1.34
N ARG A 429 -2.89 29.88 2.19
CA ARG A 429 -2.51 29.73 3.60
C ARG A 429 -3.61 29.00 4.37
N ALA A 430 -4.87 29.41 4.20
CA ALA A 430 -5.99 28.77 4.86
C ALA A 430 -6.11 27.28 4.49
N TRP A 431 -5.83 26.93 3.23
CA TRP A 431 -5.79 25.54 2.77
C TRP A 431 -4.72 24.72 3.49
N VAL A 432 -3.46 25.16 3.46
CA VAL A 432 -2.38 24.37 4.08
C VAL A 432 -2.50 24.30 5.61
N GLU A 433 -2.99 25.36 6.25
CA GLU A 433 -3.30 25.32 7.69
C GLU A 433 -4.43 24.32 8.00
N LEU A 434 -5.47 24.22 7.15
CA LEU A 434 -6.51 23.20 7.29
C LEU A 434 -5.96 21.78 7.10
N PHE A 435 -5.06 21.55 6.13
CA PHE A 435 -4.46 20.23 5.91
C PHE A 435 -3.62 19.80 7.10
N ARG A 436 -2.84 20.72 7.68
CA ARG A 436 -2.12 20.48 8.93
C ARG A 436 -3.08 20.22 10.09
N ASP A 437 -4.15 21.00 10.21
CA ASP A 437 -5.15 20.82 11.28
C ASP A 437 -5.86 19.47 11.18
N ALA A 438 -5.97 18.92 9.95
CA ALA A 438 -6.47 17.58 9.67
C ALA A 438 -5.48 16.47 10.04
N GLY A 439 -4.22 16.79 10.30
CA GLY A 439 -3.14 15.84 10.58
C GLY A 439 -2.46 15.29 9.32
N ALA A 440 -2.74 15.82 8.13
CA ALA A 440 -2.04 15.36 6.93
C ALA A 440 -0.53 15.63 7.05
N GLN A 441 0.28 14.79 6.41
CA GLN A 441 1.74 14.95 6.31
C GLN A 441 2.17 15.35 4.90
N TYR A 442 1.26 15.29 3.92
CA TYR A 442 1.48 15.70 2.54
C TYR A 442 0.17 16.12 1.88
N HIS A 443 0.27 16.89 0.78
CA HIS A 443 -0.86 17.23 -0.06
C HIS A 443 -0.53 17.01 -1.54
N VAL A 444 -1.54 16.70 -2.34
CA VAL A 444 -1.42 16.44 -3.78
C VAL A 444 -2.49 17.26 -4.50
N LEU A 445 -2.08 18.27 -5.27
CA LEU A 445 -2.98 19.09 -6.08
C LEU A 445 -3.04 18.58 -7.51
N THR A 446 -4.23 18.50 -8.12
CA THR A 446 -4.38 18.32 -9.57
C THR A 446 -3.72 19.48 -10.33
N SER A 447 -2.47 19.31 -10.77
CA SER A 447 -1.79 20.32 -11.58
C SER A 447 -2.49 20.48 -12.94
N LYS A 448 -2.88 19.36 -13.55
CA LYS A 448 -3.70 19.24 -14.75
C LYS A 448 -4.53 17.95 -14.67
N HIS A 449 -5.84 18.05 -14.83
CA HIS A 449 -6.75 16.90 -14.96
C HIS A 449 -7.05 16.58 -16.43
N HIS A 450 -7.89 15.58 -16.71
CA HIS A 450 -8.16 15.08 -18.07
C HIS A 450 -8.72 16.14 -19.05
N GLU A 451 -9.33 17.20 -18.52
CA GLU A 451 -9.83 18.37 -19.29
C GLU A 451 -8.71 19.27 -19.87
N GLY A 452 -7.45 18.98 -19.55
CA GLY A 452 -6.29 19.67 -20.13
C GLY A 452 -6.00 21.06 -19.57
N PHE A 453 -6.75 21.54 -18.56
CA PHE A 453 -6.52 22.86 -17.97
C PHE A 453 -5.41 22.83 -16.93
N ALA A 454 -4.31 23.53 -17.18
CA ALA A 454 -3.17 23.60 -16.26
C ALA A 454 -3.37 24.68 -15.18
N LEU A 455 -3.12 24.34 -13.92
CA LEU A 455 -3.22 25.26 -12.78
C LEU A 455 -1.95 26.11 -12.55
N TRP A 456 -0.98 26.03 -13.46
CA TRP A 456 0.30 26.74 -13.41
C TRP A 456 0.61 27.48 -14.72
N ASP A 457 1.64 28.32 -14.74
CA ASP A 457 2.05 29.08 -15.94
C ASP A 457 2.81 28.22 -16.97
N THR A 458 2.15 27.22 -17.55
CA THR A 458 2.79 26.37 -18.58
C THR A 458 3.13 27.17 -19.84
N LYS A 459 4.30 26.89 -20.43
CA LYS A 459 4.76 27.49 -21.70
C LYS A 459 4.37 26.66 -22.91
N VAL A 460 3.89 25.45 -22.68
CA VAL A 460 3.48 24.49 -23.71
C VAL A 460 2.15 24.89 -24.37
N SER A 461 1.23 25.48 -23.59
CA SER A 461 -0.14 25.80 -23.99
C SER A 461 -0.64 27.12 -23.41
N ASP A 462 -1.67 27.70 -24.04
CA ASP A 462 -2.37 28.88 -23.53
C ASP A 462 -3.52 28.54 -22.57
N ARG A 463 -3.95 27.27 -22.52
CA ARG A 463 -5.00 26.77 -21.63
C ARG A 463 -4.50 26.58 -20.19
N ASN A 464 -4.36 27.68 -19.46
CA ASN A 464 -3.90 27.64 -18.08
C ASN A 464 -4.46 28.77 -17.19
N ALA A 465 -4.37 28.59 -15.87
CA ALA A 465 -4.90 29.49 -14.85
C ALA A 465 -4.26 30.89 -14.82
N VAL A 466 -3.07 31.06 -15.40
CA VAL A 466 -2.40 32.37 -15.47
C VAL A 466 -2.88 33.17 -16.67
N LYS A 467 -3.07 32.52 -17.82
CA LYS A 467 -3.53 33.16 -19.06
C LYS A 467 -5.04 33.23 -19.15
N MET A 468 -5.78 32.40 -18.42
CA MET A 468 -7.24 32.30 -18.47
C MET A 468 -7.84 32.25 -17.05
N GLY A 469 -9.14 32.46 -16.94
CA GLY A 469 -9.86 32.37 -15.66
C GLY A 469 -9.21 33.19 -14.53
N PRO A 470 -8.59 32.55 -13.51
CA PRO A 470 -8.11 33.22 -12.29
C PRO A 470 -7.00 34.26 -12.47
N LYS A 471 -6.22 34.17 -13.55
CA LYS A 471 -4.99 34.95 -13.76
C LYS A 471 -3.96 34.79 -12.65
N ARG A 472 -3.86 33.57 -12.10
CA ARG A 472 -3.03 33.21 -10.94
C ARG A 472 -2.29 31.89 -11.20
N ASP A 473 -1.08 31.80 -10.66
CA ASP A 473 -0.30 30.57 -10.66
C ASP A 473 -0.62 29.80 -9.38
N LEU A 474 -1.67 28.98 -9.44
CA LEU A 474 -2.29 28.36 -8.28
C LEU A 474 -1.37 27.32 -7.64
N VAL A 475 -0.59 26.59 -8.46
CA VAL A 475 0.42 25.63 -7.98
C VAL A 475 1.51 26.37 -7.20
N LYS A 476 2.08 27.44 -7.77
CA LYS A 476 3.12 28.22 -7.11
C LYS A 476 2.64 28.80 -5.78
N GLU A 477 1.46 29.42 -5.79
CA GLU A 477 0.89 30.04 -4.60
C GLU A 477 0.65 29.04 -3.47
N LEU A 478 0.11 27.85 -3.77
CA LEU A 478 -0.09 26.79 -2.77
C LEU A 478 1.25 26.27 -2.23
N PHE A 479 2.22 25.99 -3.10
CA PHE A 479 3.51 25.45 -2.68
C PHE A 479 4.33 26.47 -1.88
N GLU A 480 4.28 27.76 -2.23
CA GLU A 480 4.90 28.83 -1.45
C GLU A 480 4.25 28.98 -0.07
N ALA A 481 2.91 28.89 0.03
CA ALA A 481 2.21 28.90 1.30
C ALA A 481 2.59 27.68 2.16
N SER A 482 2.61 26.49 1.57
CA SER A 482 3.04 25.25 2.25
C SER A 482 4.46 25.39 2.81
N ARG A 483 5.43 25.83 1.98
CA ARG A 483 6.81 26.05 2.43
C ARG A 483 6.94 27.09 3.54
N ARG A 484 6.06 28.09 3.59
CA ARG A 484 6.13 29.20 4.55
C ARG A 484 5.41 28.91 5.86
N HIS A 485 4.24 28.26 5.80
CA HIS A 485 3.31 28.17 6.93
C HIS A 485 3.21 26.76 7.52
N THR A 486 3.58 25.75 6.74
CA THR A 486 3.52 24.33 7.10
C THR A 486 4.69 23.59 6.44
N PRO A 487 5.96 23.98 6.69
CA PRO A 487 7.12 23.40 6.02
C PRO A 487 7.23 21.88 6.19
N GLU A 488 6.64 21.34 7.25
CA GLU A 488 6.52 19.91 7.56
C GLU A 488 5.62 19.13 6.58
N LEU A 489 4.69 19.78 5.87
CA LEU A 489 3.86 19.12 4.87
C LEU A 489 4.66 18.89 3.59
N HIS A 490 4.78 17.64 3.16
CA HIS A 490 5.34 17.34 1.84
C HIS A 490 4.39 17.79 0.72
N ARG A 491 4.95 18.14 -0.43
CA ARG A 491 4.24 18.80 -1.54
C ARG A 491 4.23 17.91 -2.77
N GLY A 492 3.08 17.39 -3.13
CA GLY A 492 2.86 16.55 -4.30
C GLY A 492 2.01 17.23 -5.38
N LEU A 493 2.13 16.73 -6.60
CA LEU A 493 1.28 17.13 -7.73
C LEU A 493 0.74 15.90 -8.41
N TYR A 494 -0.55 15.97 -8.74
CA TYR A 494 -1.18 15.05 -9.66
C TYR A 494 -1.02 15.54 -11.10
N PHE A 495 -0.84 14.61 -12.03
CA PHE A 495 -0.78 14.89 -13.46
C PHE A 495 -1.56 13.85 -14.27
N SER A 496 -2.56 14.30 -15.01
CA SER A 496 -3.26 13.48 -15.99
C SER A 496 -2.39 13.23 -17.21
N MET A 497 -2.02 11.97 -17.44
CA MET A 497 -1.30 11.55 -18.65
C MET A 497 -2.14 11.80 -19.92
N PRO A 498 -3.42 11.41 -19.99
CA PRO A 498 -4.27 11.76 -21.12
C PRO A 498 -4.78 13.21 -21.06
N GLU A 499 -5.24 13.69 -22.21
CA GLU A 499 -5.99 14.92 -22.37
C GLU A 499 -7.08 14.66 -23.40
N TRP A 500 -8.30 14.41 -22.93
CA TRP A 500 -9.37 13.79 -23.74
C TRP A 500 -9.66 14.55 -25.03
N PHE A 501 -9.57 15.88 -24.98
CA PHE A 501 -9.96 16.75 -26.08
C PHE A 501 -8.78 17.28 -26.91
N ASN A 502 -7.57 16.75 -26.70
CA ASN A 502 -6.41 17.08 -27.52
C ASN A 502 -6.38 16.20 -28.77
N PRO A 503 -6.55 16.75 -30.00
CA PRO A 503 -6.60 15.95 -31.23
C PRO A 503 -5.34 15.14 -31.53
N ASP A 504 -4.18 15.59 -31.05
CA ASP A 504 -2.88 14.94 -31.32
C ASP A 504 -2.52 13.91 -30.23
N SER A 505 -3.35 13.73 -29.19
CA SER A 505 -3.14 12.68 -28.19
C SER A 505 -3.44 11.30 -28.81
N PRO A 506 -2.46 10.39 -28.90
CA PRO A 506 -2.54 9.20 -29.76
C PRO A 506 -3.40 8.06 -29.19
N TRP A 507 -3.99 8.23 -28.01
CA TRP A 507 -4.71 7.16 -27.30
C TRP A 507 -6.19 7.46 -27.08
N MET A 508 -6.53 8.53 -26.34
CA MET A 508 -7.92 8.93 -26.06
C MET A 508 -8.28 10.33 -26.61
N GLY A 509 -7.33 10.97 -27.30
CA GLY A 509 -7.47 12.31 -27.83
C GLY A 509 -8.44 12.44 -28.98
N HIS A 510 -9.27 13.48 -28.95
CA HIS A 510 -10.09 13.86 -30.10
C HIS A 510 -10.45 15.34 -30.06
N ALA A 511 -10.67 15.97 -31.21
CA ALA A 511 -11.15 17.36 -31.23
C ALA A 511 -12.57 17.46 -30.62
N PRO A 512 -12.83 18.45 -29.75
CA PRO A 512 -14.15 18.62 -29.17
C PRO A 512 -15.17 19.05 -30.21
N ARG A 513 -16.41 18.63 -30.00
CA ARG A 513 -17.57 19.03 -30.79
C ARG A 513 -18.68 19.48 -29.85
N ASN A 514 -19.58 20.32 -30.35
CA ASN A 514 -20.83 20.60 -29.66
C ASN A 514 -21.64 19.29 -29.63
N PRO A 515 -22.03 18.78 -28.45
CA PRO A 515 -22.64 17.45 -28.34
C PRO A 515 -24.07 17.39 -28.90
N TYR A 516 -24.73 18.54 -29.10
CA TYR A 516 -26.10 18.65 -29.62
C TYR A 516 -26.12 18.79 -31.15
N THR A 517 -25.21 19.58 -31.71
CA THR A 517 -25.17 19.89 -33.17
C THR A 517 -24.09 19.12 -33.93
N LEU A 518 -23.16 18.49 -33.20
CA LEU A 518 -21.97 17.79 -33.71
C LEU A 518 -21.00 18.68 -34.50
N GLN A 519 -21.18 20.00 -34.44
CA GLN A 519 -20.27 20.95 -35.07
C GLN A 519 -18.96 21.07 -34.28
N PRO A 520 -17.81 21.31 -34.94
CA PRO A 520 -16.55 21.57 -34.25
C PRO A 520 -16.66 22.77 -33.30
N VAL A 521 -16.08 22.66 -32.10
CA VAL A 521 -15.89 23.78 -31.19
C VAL A 521 -14.40 24.10 -31.03
N PRO A 522 -14.00 25.37 -30.86
CA PRO A 522 -12.61 25.71 -30.60
C PRO A 522 -12.10 25.01 -29.33
N TYR A 523 -10.88 24.46 -29.40
CA TYR A 523 -10.19 23.94 -28.22
C TYR A 523 -8.97 24.81 -27.90
N THR A 524 -9.02 25.49 -26.77
CA THR A 524 -7.95 26.41 -26.36
C THR A 524 -6.66 25.71 -25.91
N GLY A 525 -6.72 24.40 -25.64
CA GLY A 525 -5.55 23.59 -25.25
C GLY A 525 -4.71 23.09 -26.43
N TYR A 526 -5.17 23.25 -27.67
CA TYR A 526 -4.48 22.70 -28.82
C TYR A 526 -3.50 23.67 -29.48
N THR A 527 -2.26 23.22 -29.68
CA THR A 527 -1.29 23.89 -30.57
C THR A 527 -0.88 22.89 -31.65
N ALA A 528 -1.25 23.17 -32.90
CA ALA A 528 -1.02 22.26 -34.01
C ALA A 528 0.47 22.01 -34.28
N GLY A 529 0.78 20.78 -34.69
CA GLY A 529 2.11 20.39 -35.18
C GLY A 529 3.12 20.08 -34.07
N LYS A 530 2.66 19.86 -32.84
CA LYS A 530 3.47 19.36 -31.72
C LYS A 530 3.16 17.89 -31.46
N ASP A 531 4.18 17.10 -31.17
CA ASP A 531 3.98 15.75 -30.63
C ASP A 531 3.39 15.82 -29.21
N TYR A 532 2.22 15.22 -28.99
CA TYR A 532 1.55 15.28 -27.69
C TYR A 532 2.38 14.66 -26.56
N VAL A 533 3.12 13.59 -26.83
CA VAL A 533 3.85 12.87 -25.78
C VAL A 533 5.08 13.66 -25.34
N THR A 534 5.95 14.02 -26.28
CA THR A 534 7.27 14.59 -26.00
C THR A 534 7.25 16.12 -25.87
N GLU A 535 6.51 16.81 -26.73
CA GLU A 535 6.49 18.28 -26.78
C GLU A 535 5.35 18.91 -25.98
N TYR A 536 4.44 18.09 -25.45
CA TYR A 536 3.30 18.54 -24.64
C TYR A 536 3.28 17.90 -23.24
N GLN A 537 2.96 16.61 -23.14
CA GLN A 537 2.82 15.87 -21.88
C GLN A 537 4.13 15.86 -21.07
N ALA A 538 5.22 15.32 -21.65
CA ALA A 538 6.52 15.23 -20.98
C ALA A 538 7.12 16.61 -20.69
N ALA A 539 7.02 17.55 -21.65
CA ALA A 539 7.46 18.93 -21.47
C ALA A 539 6.76 19.62 -20.28
N GLN A 540 5.45 19.42 -20.11
CA GLN A 540 4.70 19.94 -18.96
C GLN A 540 5.15 19.31 -17.63
N MET A 541 5.37 17.99 -17.59
CA MET A 541 5.88 17.33 -16.39
C MET A 541 7.27 17.84 -16.01
N LEU A 542 8.16 18.05 -16.98
CA LEU A 542 9.50 18.63 -16.76
C LEU A 542 9.43 20.10 -16.29
N GLU A 543 8.47 20.90 -16.79
CA GLU A 543 8.20 22.23 -16.24
C GLU A 543 7.83 22.18 -14.75
N LEU A 544 6.98 21.22 -14.35
CA LEU A 544 6.59 21.02 -12.95
C LEU A 544 7.78 20.61 -12.09
N ILE A 545 8.57 19.64 -12.55
CA ILE A 545 9.77 19.14 -11.85
C ILE A 545 10.76 20.29 -11.60
N HIS A 546 11.13 21.03 -12.64
CA HIS A 546 12.17 22.06 -12.54
C HIS A 546 11.67 23.38 -11.93
N GLY A 547 10.40 23.72 -12.15
CA GLY A 547 9.84 25.01 -11.74
C GLY A 547 9.24 25.01 -10.33
N TYR A 548 8.71 23.87 -9.88
CA TYR A 548 7.89 23.79 -8.66
C TYR A 548 8.45 22.85 -7.61
N ASP A 549 9.32 21.92 -8.01
CA ASP A 549 10.07 21.00 -7.14
C ASP A 549 9.14 20.15 -6.24
N PRO A 550 8.22 19.35 -6.84
CA PRO A 550 7.37 18.44 -6.07
C PRO A 550 8.19 17.32 -5.44
N GLU A 551 7.74 16.84 -4.28
CA GLU A 551 8.27 15.66 -3.59
C GLU A 551 7.52 14.38 -3.97
N LEU A 552 6.33 14.51 -4.56
CA LEU A 552 5.52 13.41 -5.06
C LEU A 552 4.89 13.78 -6.42
N ILE A 553 4.99 12.87 -7.38
CA ILE A 553 4.25 12.96 -8.66
C ILE A 553 3.23 11.83 -8.68
N TRP A 554 1.95 12.18 -8.75
CA TRP A 554 0.83 11.26 -8.84
C TRP A 554 0.28 11.26 -10.27
N CYS A 555 0.79 10.37 -11.12
CA CYS A 555 0.30 10.24 -12.49
C CYS A 555 -1.08 9.57 -12.50
N ASP A 556 -1.83 9.70 -13.59
CA ASP A 556 -3.11 8.99 -13.71
C ASP A 556 -3.41 8.48 -15.11
N ILE A 557 -4.19 7.41 -15.13
CA ILE A 557 -4.61 6.58 -16.28
C ILE A 557 -3.46 5.86 -17.00
N GLY A 558 -2.34 6.53 -17.27
CA GLY A 558 -1.24 6.00 -18.09
C GLY A 558 -1.45 6.22 -19.60
N GLY A 559 -1.17 5.20 -20.41
CA GLY A 559 -1.24 5.28 -21.87
C GLY A 559 0.08 5.72 -22.53
N ALA A 560 0.01 6.31 -23.73
CA ALA A 560 1.19 6.78 -24.46
C ALA A 560 1.98 7.83 -23.65
N ASN A 561 3.29 7.62 -23.50
CA ASN A 561 4.12 8.38 -22.58
C ASN A 561 5.61 8.41 -22.97
N ASP A 562 6.35 9.33 -22.34
CA ASP A 562 7.83 9.38 -22.29
C ASP A 562 8.30 9.33 -20.82
N SER A 563 7.60 8.56 -19.98
CA SER A 563 7.79 8.55 -18.53
C SER A 563 9.16 8.04 -18.11
N LEU A 564 9.80 7.18 -18.91
CA LEU A 564 11.18 6.75 -18.64
C LEU A 564 12.14 7.95 -18.62
N HIS A 565 11.99 8.89 -19.56
CA HIS A 565 12.80 10.10 -19.60
C HIS A 565 12.45 11.07 -18.46
N VAL A 566 11.16 11.35 -18.28
CA VAL A 566 10.68 12.28 -17.24
C VAL A 566 11.08 11.83 -15.85
N LEU A 567 10.91 10.55 -15.51
CA LEU A 567 11.20 10.04 -14.17
C LEU A 567 12.71 9.90 -13.92
N ALA A 568 13.51 9.56 -14.94
CA ALA A 568 14.96 9.61 -14.82
C ALA A 568 15.43 11.04 -14.48
N GLU A 569 14.88 12.05 -15.14
CA GLU A 569 15.18 13.45 -14.83
C GLU A 569 14.65 13.86 -13.46
N TYR A 570 13.43 13.46 -13.08
CA TYR A 570 12.86 13.74 -11.76
C TYR A 570 13.78 13.27 -10.62
N PHE A 571 14.21 12.02 -10.68
CA PHE A 571 15.08 11.43 -9.66
C PHE A 571 16.49 12.03 -9.69
N ASN A 572 17.04 12.31 -10.87
CA ASN A 572 18.32 12.98 -11.01
C ASN A 572 18.28 14.43 -10.50
N HIS A 573 17.20 15.15 -10.80
CA HIS A 573 16.98 16.51 -10.35
C HIS A 573 16.97 16.57 -8.82
N ALA A 574 16.19 15.70 -8.18
CA ALA A 574 16.05 15.61 -6.73
C ALA A 574 17.35 15.26 -6.00
N LYS A 575 18.09 14.26 -6.48
CA LYS A 575 19.32 13.79 -5.82
C LYS A 575 20.53 14.69 -6.06
N ASN A 576 20.59 15.39 -7.19
CA ASN A 576 21.75 16.22 -7.56
C ASN A 576 21.66 17.66 -7.01
N ARG A 577 20.62 17.96 -6.23
CA ARG A 577 20.49 19.26 -5.54
C ARG A 577 21.62 19.49 -4.55
N ARG A 578 21.89 20.76 -4.24
CA ARG A 578 22.81 21.14 -3.17
C ARG A 578 22.41 20.52 -1.81
N ARG A 579 21.11 20.39 -1.58
CA ARG A 579 20.51 19.61 -0.49
C ARG A 579 19.60 18.57 -1.15
N PRO A 580 20.07 17.33 -1.34
CA PRO A 580 19.26 16.27 -1.91
C PRO A 580 17.96 16.11 -1.13
N ILE A 581 16.90 15.80 -1.86
CA ILE A 581 15.61 15.38 -1.29
C ILE A 581 15.26 14.01 -1.85
N ASP A 582 14.49 13.27 -1.07
CA ASP A 582 13.90 12.02 -1.53
C ASP A 582 12.51 12.32 -2.12
N VAL A 583 12.24 11.76 -3.30
CA VAL A 583 11.01 11.98 -4.06
C VAL A 583 10.30 10.67 -4.34
N THR A 584 9.04 10.70 -4.80
CA THR A 584 8.32 9.48 -5.13
C THR A 584 7.29 9.60 -6.26
N VAL A 585 6.90 8.47 -6.86
CA VAL A 585 5.93 8.37 -7.96
C VAL A 585 5.04 7.11 -7.86
N ASN A 586 3.76 7.25 -8.21
CA ASN A 586 2.80 6.14 -8.21
C ASN A 586 2.90 5.21 -9.45
N ASP A 587 2.04 4.20 -9.50
CA ASP A 587 1.96 3.14 -10.52
C ASP A 587 1.21 3.49 -11.81
N ARG A 588 0.90 4.76 -12.04
CA ARG A 588 0.02 5.20 -13.14
C ARG A 588 0.72 6.03 -14.21
N SER A 589 2.04 5.94 -14.28
CA SER A 589 2.86 6.66 -15.26
C SER A 589 2.90 6.01 -16.65
N GLY A 590 2.20 4.89 -16.87
CA GLY A 590 2.18 4.18 -18.17
C GLY A 590 3.43 3.36 -18.46
N ILE A 591 4.26 3.09 -17.45
CA ILE A 591 5.44 2.20 -17.51
C ILE A 591 5.35 1.15 -16.40
N ALA A 592 6.17 0.11 -16.47
CA ALA A 592 6.16 -0.97 -15.48
C ALA A 592 6.68 -0.52 -14.11
N PHE A 593 7.69 0.34 -14.08
CA PHE A 593 8.30 0.84 -12.85
C PHE A 593 7.40 1.83 -12.08
N HIS A 594 7.40 1.71 -10.75
CA HIS A 594 6.76 2.62 -9.79
C HIS A 594 7.30 2.43 -8.38
N ASP A 595 7.12 3.42 -7.49
CA ASP A 595 7.53 3.31 -6.09
C ASP A 595 6.45 2.69 -5.18
N PHE A 596 5.17 2.91 -5.51
CA PHE A 596 4.02 2.41 -4.76
C PHE A 596 2.80 2.24 -5.66
N THR A 597 1.89 1.33 -5.29
CA THR A 597 0.64 1.06 -6.01
C THR A 597 -0.54 1.86 -5.47
N THR A 598 -1.59 2.04 -6.28
CA THR A 598 -2.73 2.92 -5.92
C THR A 598 -4.12 2.29 -6.09
N PRO A 599 -4.56 1.42 -5.16
CA PRO A 599 -5.94 0.95 -5.13
C PRO A 599 -6.93 2.08 -4.80
N GLU A 600 -7.74 2.51 -5.78
CA GLU A 600 -8.77 3.54 -5.59
C GLU A 600 -10.04 2.98 -4.93
N TYR A 601 -10.60 3.72 -3.97
CA TYR A 601 -11.82 3.38 -3.22
C TYR A 601 -11.81 1.99 -2.55
N THR A 602 -10.65 1.33 -2.47
CA THR A 602 -10.50 -0.01 -1.92
C THR A 602 -9.25 -0.11 -1.07
N THR A 603 -9.29 -1.05 -0.13
CA THR A 603 -8.12 -1.49 0.64
C THR A 603 -7.80 -2.94 0.26
N TYR A 604 -6.73 -3.48 0.85
CA TYR A 604 -6.41 -4.91 0.74
C TYR A 604 -7.01 -5.70 1.89
N ASP A 605 -7.22 -7.00 1.69
CA ASP A 605 -7.71 -7.89 2.74
C ASP A 605 -6.65 -8.24 3.79
N ASN A 606 -5.36 -8.09 3.45
CA ASN A 606 -4.24 -8.39 4.34
C ASN A 606 -3.08 -7.42 4.11
N THR A 607 -2.04 -7.53 4.94
CA THR A 607 -0.78 -6.82 4.80
C THR A 607 -0.19 -7.01 3.40
N VAL A 608 0.14 -5.89 2.75
CA VAL A 608 0.98 -5.87 1.55
C VAL A 608 2.36 -5.34 1.93
N VAL A 609 3.40 -6.13 1.70
CA VAL A 609 4.78 -5.76 2.10
C VAL A 609 5.32 -4.62 1.23
N ALA A 610 4.99 -4.61 -0.07
CA ALA A 610 5.26 -3.49 -0.96
C ALA A 610 4.43 -2.27 -0.54
N LYS A 611 4.96 -1.07 -0.76
CA LYS A 611 4.27 0.15 -0.36
C LYS A 611 3.10 0.42 -1.32
N TRP A 612 1.99 0.89 -0.76
CA TRP A 612 0.79 1.26 -1.50
C TRP A 612 0.08 2.44 -0.85
N GLU A 613 -0.83 3.07 -1.59
CA GLU A 613 -1.65 4.20 -1.13
C GLU A 613 -3.09 4.04 -1.64
N SER A 614 -4.06 4.01 -0.72
CA SER A 614 -5.46 4.10 -1.11
C SER A 614 -5.85 5.56 -1.28
N SER A 615 -6.58 5.88 -2.34
CA SER A 615 -7.18 7.19 -2.54
C SER A 615 -8.70 7.10 -2.71
N ARG A 616 -9.40 8.13 -2.24
CA ARG A 616 -10.86 8.31 -2.43
C ARG A 616 -11.30 9.73 -2.04
N GLY A 617 -12.47 10.14 -2.53
CA GLY A 617 -13.15 11.35 -2.08
C GLY A 617 -13.68 11.27 -0.65
N LEU A 618 -13.59 12.40 0.07
CA LEU A 618 -14.41 12.66 1.27
C LEU A 618 -15.90 12.78 0.89
N ASP A 619 -16.20 13.29 -0.30
CA ASP A 619 -17.41 12.90 -1.02
C ASP A 619 -17.17 11.47 -1.53
N PRO A 620 -17.85 10.43 -1.00
CA PRO A 620 -17.58 9.06 -1.38
C PRO A 620 -17.99 8.73 -2.82
N PHE A 621 -18.57 9.70 -3.57
CA PHE A 621 -19.06 9.52 -4.92
C PHE A 621 -18.33 10.34 -5.97
N SER A 622 -17.37 11.20 -5.60
CA SER A 622 -16.70 12.11 -6.51
C SER A 622 -15.39 12.62 -5.90
N TYR A 623 -14.40 12.94 -6.74
CA TYR A 623 -13.22 13.70 -6.30
C TYR A 623 -13.49 15.21 -6.42
N GLY A 624 -13.88 15.66 -7.62
CA GLY A 624 -14.27 17.05 -7.85
C GLY A 624 -15.53 17.43 -7.07
N TYR A 625 -15.64 18.71 -6.70
CA TYR A 625 -16.81 19.23 -5.97
C TYR A 625 -18.12 18.91 -6.70
N ASN A 626 -19.04 18.20 -6.03
CA ASN A 626 -20.37 17.93 -6.52
C ASN A 626 -21.43 18.64 -5.67
N GLN A 627 -22.09 19.65 -6.23
CA GLN A 627 -23.16 20.39 -5.56
C GLN A 627 -24.43 19.57 -5.34
N ALA A 628 -24.57 18.43 -6.05
CA ALA A 628 -25.70 17.53 -5.88
C ALA A 628 -25.54 16.59 -4.66
N THR A 629 -24.32 16.43 -4.12
CA THR A 629 -24.07 15.64 -2.92
C THR A 629 -24.52 16.43 -1.68
N PRO A 630 -25.53 15.97 -0.93
CA PRO A 630 -25.93 16.63 0.30
C PRO A 630 -24.86 16.45 1.39
N ASP A 631 -24.82 17.35 2.38
CA ASP A 631 -23.81 17.33 3.45
C ASP A 631 -23.78 16.01 4.24
N ASP A 632 -24.91 15.33 4.38
CA ASP A 632 -25.03 14.02 5.05
C ASP A 632 -24.61 12.83 4.16
N GLY A 633 -24.32 13.08 2.87
CA GLY A 633 -23.74 12.10 1.95
C GLY A 633 -22.21 12.04 2.00
N TYR A 634 -21.55 12.99 2.67
CA TYR A 634 -20.10 12.97 2.88
C TYR A 634 -19.71 11.96 3.96
N MET A 635 -18.50 11.40 3.85
CA MET A 635 -17.97 10.53 4.89
C MET A 635 -17.92 11.26 6.24
N THR A 636 -18.28 10.54 7.29
CA THR A 636 -18.09 10.96 8.67
C THR A 636 -16.61 10.88 9.06
N ALA A 637 -16.23 11.61 10.10
CA ALA A 637 -14.87 11.51 10.65
C ALA A 637 -14.57 10.09 11.17
N GLU A 638 -15.59 9.34 11.61
CA GLU A 638 -15.45 7.94 12.01
C GLU A 638 -15.04 7.06 10.84
N GLU A 639 -15.73 7.17 9.70
CA GLU A 639 -15.38 6.43 8.49
C GLU A 639 -13.97 6.80 7.99
N VAL A 640 -13.61 8.08 8.02
CA VAL A 640 -12.25 8.53 7.66
C VAL A 640 -11.20 7.90 8.59
N VAL A 641 -11.42 7.91 9.91
CA VAL A 641 -10.51 7.30 10.89
C VAL A 641 -10.43 5.79 10.72
N HIS A 642 -11.55 5.10 10.49
CA HIS A 642 -11.57 3.65 10.27
C HIS A 642 -10.80 3.25 9.02
N ASN A 643 -11.01 3.96 7.90
CA ASN A 643 -10.24 3.73 6.68
C ASN A 643 -8.74 3.96 6.94
N LEU A 644 -8.36 5.07 7.58
CA LEU A 644 -6.97 5.36 7.90
C LEU A 644 -6.32 4.24 8.74
N VAL A 645 -6.99 3.78 9.80
CA VAL A 645 -6.47 2.73 10.69
C VAL A 645 -6.32 1.39 9.94
N ASP A 646 -7.32 0.98 9.16
CA ASP A 646 -7.28 -0.26 8.36
C ASP A 646 -6.13 -0.24 7.36
N ILE A 647 -6.02 0.84 6.58
CA ILE A 647 -4.99 1.04 5.57
C ILE A 647 -3.59 1.00 6.20
N VAL A 648 -3.38 1.72 7.29
CA VAL A 648 -2.07 1.82 7.96
C VAL A 648 -1.65 0.48 8.57
N SER A 649 -2.57 -0.28 9.17
CA SER A 649 -2.26 -1.63 9.68
C SER A 649 -1.83 -2.60 8.60
N LYS A 650 -2.22 -2.35 7.35
CA LYS A 650 -1.91 -3.16 6.17
C LYS A 650 -0.78 -2.56 5.33
N ASN A 651 0.02 -1.66 5.93
CA ASN A 651 1.20 -0.99 5.36
C ASN A 651 0.91 0.13 4.34
N GLY A 652 -0.35 0.53 4.15
CA GLY A 652 -0.73 1.57 3.20
C GLY A 652 -0.57 3.00 3.72
N ASN A 653 -0.70 3.96 2.80
CA ASN A 653 -1.05 5.34 3.11
C ASN A 653 -2.49 5.64 2.65
N PHE A 654 -3.13 6.63 3.27
CA PHE A 654 -4.46 7.09 2.90
C PHE A 654 -4.40 8.52 2.36
N LEU A 655 -4.75 8.68 1.08
CA LEU A 655 -4.82 9.95 0.38
C LEU A 655 -6.30 10.36 0.23
N LEU A 656 -6.80 11.14 1.19
CA LEU A 656 -8.20 11.57 1.24
C LEU A 656 -8.39 12.83 0.39
N ASP A 657 -9.27 12.75 -0.59
CA ASP A 657 -9.55 13.86 -1.49
C ASP A 657 -10.60 14.84 -0.96
N ILE A 658 -10.37 16.11 -1.27
CA ILE A 658 -11.38 17.17 -1.21
C ILE A 658 -11.59 17.81 -2.58
N GLY A 659 -12.84 18.22 -2.84
CA GLY A 659 -13.22 19.01 -4.00
C GLY A 659 -13.56 20.46 -3.62
N PRO A 660 -12.67 21.44 -3.83
CA PRO A 660 -12.97 22.85 -3.62
C PRO A 660 -13.93 23.41 -4.68
N ARG A 661 -14.64 24.49 -4.33
CA ARG A 661 -15.52 25.24 -5.26
C ARG A 661 -14.67 26.05 -6.25
N ALA A 662 -15.25 26.44 -7.40
CA ALA A 662 -14.57 27.28 -8.39
C ALA A 662 -14.01 28.61 -7.86
N ASP A 663 -14.58 29.17 -6.80
CA ASP A 663 -14.07 30.39 -6.17
C ASP A 663 -12.87 30.14 -5.23
N GLY A 664 -12.49 28.89 -5.00
CA GLY A 664 -11.37 28.49 -4.13
C GLY A 664 -11.75 28.23 -2.67
N THR A 665 -13.03 28.31 -2.31
CA THR A 665 -13.48 27.92 -0.97
C THR A 665 -13.66 26.40 -0.86
N ILE A 666 -13.24 25.84 0.28
CA ILE A 666 -13.49 24.43 0.62
C ILE A 666 -14.85 24.35 1.33
N PRO A 667 -15.80 23.49 0.90
CA PRO A 667 -17.09 23.32 1.57
C PRO A 667 -16.97 23.11 3.09
N GLU A 668 -17.86 23.74 3.87
CA GLU A 668 -17.77 23.72 5.34
C GLU A 668 -17.86 22.31 5.93
N ILE A 669 -18.68 21.44 5.32
CA ILE A 669 -18.76 20.04 5.71
C ILE A 669 -17.40 19.34 5.59
N MET A 670 -16.66 19.56 4.49
CA MET A 670 -15.32 19.00 4.32
C MET A 670 -14.35 19.54 5.37
N GLN A 671 -14.35 20.86 5.61
CA GLN A 671 -13.50 21.46 6.65
C GLN A 671 -13.80 20.89 8.05
N THR A 672 -15.08 20.68 8.35
CA THR A 672 -15.53 20.10 9.63
C THR A 672 -14.99 18.69 9.81
N ARG A 673 -15.19 17.81 8.81
CA ARG A 673 -14.70 16.43 8.85
C ARG A 673 -13.18 16.35 8.97
N LEU A 674 -12.47 17.17 8.21
CA LEU A 674 -11.01 17.26 8.30
C LEU A 674 -10.55 17.65 9.72
N ARG A 675 -11.15 18.68 10.34
CA ARG A 675 -10.79 19.10 11.71
C ARG A 675 -11.17 18.06 12.77
N GLU A 676 -12.28 17.35 12.59
CA GLU A 676 -12.70 16.24 13.47
C GLU A 676 -11.70 15.07 13.38
N THR A 677 -11.32 14.64 12.17
CA THR A 677 -10.26 13.64 11.96
C THR A 677 -8.94 14.09 12.58
N GLY A 678 -8.55 15.34 12.37
CA GLY A 678 -7.36 15.92 12.97
C GLY A 678 -7.41 16.00 14.50
N HIS A 679 -8.58 16.17 15.11
CA HIS A 679 -8.75 16.09 16.55
C HIS A 679 -8.43 14.69 17.10
N TRP A 680 -8.88 13.66 16.40
CA TRP A 680 -8.52 12.28 16.73
C TRP A 680 -7.02 12.03 16.57
N LEU A 681 -6.42 12.48 15.46
CA LEU A 681 -4.98 12.31 15.18
C LEU A 681 -4.08 13.09 16.16
N ARG A 682 -4.51 14.23 16.69
CA ARG A 682 -3.76 14.92 17.76
C ARG A 682 -3.59 14.07 19.02
N THR A 683 -4.54 13.18 19.30
CA THR A 683 -4.50 12.29 20.47
C THR A 683 -3.85 10.95 20.13
N ASN A 684 -4.16 10.40 18.97
CA ASN A 684 -3.85 9.01 18.61
C ASN A 684 -2.77 8.87 17.52
N GLY A 685 -2.26 9.97 16.97
CA GLY A 685 -1.35 9.98 15.83
C GLY A 685 -0.03 9.26 16.08
N GLU A 686 0.41 9.12 17.34
CA GLU A 686 1.58 8.30 17.69
C GLU A 686 1.43 6.82 17.27
N ALA A 687 0.19 6.32 17.20
CA ALA A 687 -0.11 4.96 16.76
C ALA A 687 -0.31 4.83 15.23
N ILE A 688 -0.12 5.94 14.49
CA ILE A 688 -0.29 6.03 13.03
C ILE A 688 1.04 6.44 12.39
N TYR A 689 1.55 7.63 12.73
CA TYR A 689 2.79 8.15 12.16
C TYR A 689 4.00 7.40 12.72
N ASP A 690 5.01 7.22 11.86
CA ASP A 690 6.25 6.48 12.16
C ASP A 690 6.05 5.03 12.61
N THR A 691 4.84 4.47 12.45
CA THR A 691 4.58 3.06 12.72
C THR A 691 4.77 2.22 11.45
N THR A 692 4.91 0.91 11.61
CA THR A 692 4.80 -0.09 10.55
C THR A 692 3.67 -1.08 10.88
N TYR A 693 3.30 -1.89 9.89
CA TYR A 693 2.42 -3.04 10.07
C TYR A 693 3.06 -4.05 11.03
N TRP A 694 2.23 -4.82 11.75
CA TRP A 694 2.72 -5.98 12.49
C TRP A 694 2.90 -7.16 11.53
N SER A 695 4.08 -7.76 11.52
CA SER A 695 4.42 -8.82 10.55
C SER A 695 3.65 -10.12 10.72
N ARG A 696 2.91 -10.29 11.82
CA ARG A 696 2.14 -11.52 12.09
C ARG A 696 0.69 -11.43 11.61
N MET A 697 0.05 -10.29 11.83
CA MET A 697 -1.33 -10.04 11.41
C MET A 697 -1.62 -8.53 11.43
N ALA A 698 -2.37 -8.04 10.45
CA ALA A 698 -2.83 -6.65 10.42
C ALA A 698 -4.07 -6.44 11.32
N GLU A 699 -4.93 -7.46 11.43
CA GLU A 699 -6.26 -7.36 12.01
C GLU A 699 -6.66 -8.61 12.81
N LEU A 700 -7.61 -8.43 13.73
CA LEU A 700 -8.27 -9.52 14.46
C LEU A 700 -9.78 -9.27 14.49
N GLY A 701 -10.53 -10.07 13.73
CA GLY A 701 -11.96 -9.84 13.51
C GLY A 701 -12.23 -8.50 12.81
N GLU A 702 -13.47 -8.04 12.84
CA GLU A 702 -13.86 -6.78 12.20
C GLU A 702 -13.36 -5.56 13.00
N ASP A 703 -13.18 -5.70 14.31
CA ASP A 703 -13.01 -4.56 15.24
C ASP A 703 -11.56 -4.13 15.48
N LEU A 704 -10.57 -5.03 15.37
CA LEU A 704 -9.22 -4.75 15.83
C LEU A 704 -8.22 -4.64 14.69
N ARG A 705 -7.35 -3.63 14.78
CA ARG A 705 -6.18 -3.41 13.90
C ARG A 705 -4.92 -3.21 14.72
N PHE A 706 -3.77 -3.53 14.13
CA PHE A 706 -2.47 -3.46 14.82
C PHE A 706 -1.45 -2.61 14.06
N THR A 707 -0.71 -1.80 14.81
CA THR A 707 0.47 -1.09 14.31
C THR A 707 1.61 -1.19 15.31
N VAL A 708 2.83 -1.08 14.83
CA VAL A 708 4.05 -1.24 15.64
C VAL A 708 4.96 -0.05 15.45
N ARG A 709 5.45 0.52 16.55
CA ARG A 709 6.61 1.39 16.53
C ARG A 709 7.80 0.61 17.09
N LEU A 710 8.73 0.27 16.21
CA LEU A 710 9.85 -0.61 16.53
C LEU A 710 10.63 -0.11 17.76
N ASP A 711 10.99 -1.04 18.65
CA ASP A 711 11.69 -0.79 19.92
C ASP A 711 10.99 0.16 20.91
N GLU A 712 9.73 0.57 20.67
CA GLU A 712 9.01 1.49 21.55
C GLU A 712 7.67 0.93 22.03
N ALA A 713 6.76 0.60 21.11
CA ALA A 713 5.39 0.24 21.48
C ALA A 713 4.66 -0.60 20.44
N PHE A 714 3.72 -1.39 20.93
CA PHE A 714 2.70 -2.07 20.15
C PHE A 714 1.35 -1.40 20.37
N TYR A 715 0.61 -1.15 19.29
CA TYR A 715 -0.68 -0.49 19.32
C TYR A 715 -1.81 -1.42 18.89
N ILE A 716 -2.90 -1.39 19.64
CA ILE A 716 -4.15 -2.09 19.35
C ILE A 716 -5.22 -1.02 19.14
N HIS A 717 -5.76 -0.96 17.94
CA HIS A 717 -6.83 -0.04 17.57
C HIS A 717 -8.16 -0.78 17.62
N SER A 718 -9.09 -0.32 18.46
CA SER A 718 -10.46 -0.80 18.52
C SER A 718 -11.35 0.16 17.74
N LEU A 719 -11.85 -0.28 16.58
CA LEU A 719 -12.72 0.52 15.70
C LEU A 719 -14.11 0.74 16.31
N THR A 720 -14.53 -0.14 17.21
CA THR A 720 -15.76 0.00 17.97
C THR A 720 -15.49 0.31 19.44
N ARG A 721 -16.50 0.85 20.13
CA ARG A 721 -16.40 1.19 21.55
C ARG A 721 -16.19 -0.10 22.36
N PRO A 722 -15.06 -0.25 23.08
CA PRO A 722 -14.75 -1.48 23.78
C PRO A 722 -15.72 -1.73 24.94
N SER A 723 -15.91 -3.01 25.29
CA SER A 723 -16.68 -3.43 26.46
C SER A 723 -15.91 -3.13 27.76
N ALA A 724 -16.39 -3.60 28.93
CA ALA A 724 -15.66 -3.40 30.21
C ALA A 724 -14.34 -4.17 30.24
N LYS A 725 -14.23 -5.20 29.39
CA LYS A 725 -13.01 -5.94 29.14
C LYS A 725 -12.78 -6.01 27.63
N LEU A 726 -11.57 -5.72 27.21
CA LEU A 726 -11.13 -5.99 25.85
C LEU A 726 -10.25 -7.25 25.88
N THR A 727 -10.69 -8.30 25.18
CA THR A 727 -9.91 -9.52 25.00
C THR A 727 -9.27 -9.49 23.62
N VAL A 728 -7.95 -9.62 23.56
CA VAL A 728 -7.17 -9.67 22.34
C VAL A 728 -6.55 -11.06 22.26
N GLU A 729 -7.12 -11.91 21.41
CA GLU A 729 -6.68 -13.30 21.21
C GLU A 729 -5.47 -13.43 20.27
N ALA A 730 -5.01 -12.29 19.73
CA ALA A 730 -3.74 -12.21 19.02
C ALA A 730 -2.56 -12.38 19.98
N PRO A 731 -1.42 -12.92 19.50
CA PRO A 731 -0.20 -13.11 20.30
C PRO A 731 0.53 -11.77 20.52
N VAL A 732 -0.11 -10.82 21.22
CA VAL A 732 0.41 -9.48 21.47
C VAL A 732 1.77 -9.58 22.18
N PRO A 733 2.81 -8.87 21.70
CA PRO A 733 4.16 -8.92 22.27
C PRO A 733 4.23 -8.18 23.62
N ILE A 734 3.68 -8.77 24.68
CA ILE A 734 3.59 -8.20 26.03
C ILE A 734 4.26 -9.10 27.06
N ARG A 735 5.01 -8.49 27.99
CA ARG A 735 5.80 -9.17 29.02
C ARG A 735 5.54 -8.59 30.40
N SER A 736 5.93 -9.35 31.43
CA SER A 736 5.83 -8.88 32.81
C SER A 736 6.69 -7.63 33.02
N GLY A 737 6.07 -6.53 33.45
CA GLY A 737 6.73 -5.23 33.65
C GLY A 737 6.47 -4.21 32.54
N ASP A 738 5.87 -4.62 31.41
CA ASP A 738 5.33 -3.69 30.42
C ASP A 738 4.08 -2.97 30.97
N LYS A 739 3.72 -1.85 30.35
CA LYS A 739 2.55 -1.05 30.76
C LYS A 739 1.54 -0.97 29.64
N VAL A 740 0.28 -1.24 29.96
CA VAL A 740 -0.86 -0.99 29.07
C VAL A 740 -1.49 0.34 29.44
N THR A 741 -1.65 1.20 28.45
CA THR A 741 -2.33 2.50 28.55
C THR A 741 -3.31 2.63 27.39
N MET A 742 -4.18 3.64 27.42
CA MET A 742 -4.99 4.02 26.27
C MET A 742 -4.71 5.49 25.95
N LEU A 743 -4.44 5.79 24.68
CA LEU A 743 -4.21 7.16 24.24
C LEU A 743 -5.45 8.01 24.53
N GLY A 744 -5.24 9.24 24.98
CA GLY A 744 -6.32 10.11 25.48
C GLY A 744 -6.81 9.80 26.91
N TYR A 745 -6.33 8.75 27.57
CA TYR A 745 -6.68 8.43 28.96
C TYR A 745 -5.45 8.36 29.87
N ALA A 746 -5.43 9.21 30.90
CA ALA A 746 -4.23 9.48 31.69
C ALA A 746 -3.78 8.34 32.62
N ARG A 747 -4.65 7.37 32.95
CA ARG A 747 -4.32 6.32 33.92
C ARG A 747 -3.91 5.02 33.20
N PRO A 748 -2.91 4.30 33.71
CA PRO A 748 -2.62 2.93 33.26
C PRO A 748 -3.85 2.03 33.40
N LEU A 749 -3.93 1.03 32.53
CA LEU A 749 -4.96 0.00 32.56
C LEU A 749 -4.44 -1.26 33.23
N THR A 750 -5.33 -1.94 33.95
CA THR A 750 -5.05 -3.28 34.48
C THR A 750 -5.20 -4.28 33.35
N TRP A 751 -4.33 -5.28 33.32
CA TRP A 751 -4.36 -6.33 32.31
C TRP A 751 -3.87 -7.66 32.88
N THR A 752 -4.26 -8.74 32.22
CA THR A 752 -3.81 -10.11 32.51
C THR A 752 -3.64 -10.89 31.21
N LEU A 753 -2.74 -11.87 31.20
CA LEU A 753 -2.73 -12.91 30.15
C LEU A 753 -3.55 -14.11 30.61
N SER A 754 -4.47 -14.57 29.76
CA SER A 754 -5.28 -15.76 30.00
C SER A 754 -5.27 -16.62 28.74
N ASN A 755 -4.70 -17.82 28.80
CA ASN A 755 -4.56 -18.73 27.66
C ASN A 755 -3.87 -18.09 26.43
N GLY A 756 -2.89 -17.21 26.66
CA GLY A 756 -2.18 -16.47 25.61
C GLY A 756 -2.90 -15.21 25.12
N ALA A 757 -4.18 -15.02 25.44
CA ALA A 757 -4.92 -13.80 25.12
C ALA A 757 -4.63 -12.68 26.14
N LEU A 758 -4.49 -11.46 25.65
CA LEU A 758 -4.40 -10.26 26.48
C LEU A 758 -5.80 -9.78 26.86
N VAL A 759 -6.10 -9.72 28.16
CA VAL A 759 -7.35 -9.18 28.69
C VAL A 759 -7.06 -7.86 29.39
N ILE A 760 -7.65 -6.77 28.89
CA ILE A 760 -7.50 -5.41 29.41
C ILE A 760 -8.80 -4.99 30.09
N ASP A 761 -8.72 -4.54 31.35
CA ASP A 761 -9.85 -3.91 32.03
C ASP A 761 -10.00 -2.46 31.53
N VAL A 762 -11.15 -2.16 30.90
CA VAL A 762 -11.43 -0.85 30.29
C VAL A 762 -12.50 -0.12 31.11
N PRO A 763 -12.12 0.73 32.08
CA PRO A 763 -13.09 1.41 32.94
C PRO A 763 -13.94 2.39 32.12
N GLU A 764 -15.13 2.71 32.60
CA GLU A 764 -16.07 3.60 31.89
C GLU A 764 -15.45 4.95 31.51
N ALA A 765 -14.58 5.50 32.36
CA ALA A 765 -13.86 6.74 32.07
C ALA A 765 -12.93 6.62 30.84
N ALA A 766 -12.25 5.49 30.67
CA ALA A 766 -11.43 5.23 29.48
C ALA A 766 -12.32 5.06 28.24
N ARG A 767 -13.41 4.29 28.34
CA ARG A 767 -14.37 4.10 27.24
C ARG A 767 -15.00 5.40 26.75
N LYS A 768 -15.22 6.38 27.65
CA LYS A 768 -15.75 7.71 27.30
C LYS A 768 -14.68 8.69 26.78
N ALA A 769 -13.40 8.42 27.06
CA ALA A 769 -12.32 9.32 26.66
C ALA A 769 -11.96 9.18 25.17
N GLY A 770 -12.15 7.99 24.59
CA GLY A 770 -11.97 7.77 23.14
C GLY A 770 -13.21 8.13 22.32
N GLN A 771 -12.99 8.42 21.04
CA GLN A 771 -14.00 8.72 20.02
C GLN A 771 -13.52 8.12 18.69
N HIS A 772 -14.43 7.71 17.81
CA HIS A 772 -14.17 7.07 16.49
C HIS A 772 -13.42 5.73 16.54
N ALA A 773 -12.26 5.69 17.20
CA ALA A 773 -11.50 4.48 17.51
C ALA A 773 -10.75 4.66 18.85
N TRP A 774 -10.62 3.58 19.62
CA TRP A 774 -9.91 3.55 20.92
C TRP A 774 -8.55 2.87 20.74
N VAL A 775 -7.48 3.60 21.06
CA VAL A 775 -6.11 3.11 20.82
C VAL A 775 -5.44 2.74 22.13
N PHE A 776 -5.15 1.44 22.28
CA PHE A 776 -4.41 0.90 23.41
C PHE A 776 -2.94 0.80 23.06
N LYS A 777 -2.08 1.28 23.96
CA LYS A 777 -0.62 1.24 23.83
C LYS A 777 -0.04 0.25 24.82
N VAL A 778 0.61 -0.77 24.31
CA VAL A 778 1.52 -1.62 25.07
C VAL A 778 2.90 -0.97 25.00
N HIS A 779 3.26 -0.25 26.05
CA HIS A 779 4.58 0.37 26.16
C HIS A 779 5.56 -0.68 26.65
N TRP A 780 6.52 -1.02 25.79
CA TRP A 780 7.58 -1.96 26.11
C TRP A 780 8.59 -1.34 27.07
N ARG A 781 8.88 -2.04 28.16
CA ARG A 781 10.02 -1.69 29.00
C ARG A 781 11.29 -2.15 28.29
N VAL A 782 12.10 -1.18 27.87
CA VAL A 782 13.37 -1.39 27.16
C VAL A 782 14.55 -1.40 28.11
#